data_AF-A0A7S4RFR0-F1
#
_entry.id   AF-A0A7S4RFR0-F1
#
_cell.length_a   1.000
_cell.length_b   1.000
_cell.length_c   1.000
_cell.angle_alpha   90.00
_cell.angle_beta   90.00
_cell.angle_gamma   90.00
#
_symmetry.space_group_name_H-M   'P 1'
#
loop_
_entity.id
_entity.type
_entity.pdbx_description
1 polymer ?
#
loop_
_entity_poly.entity_id
_entity_poly.type
_entity_poly.pdbx_seq_one_letter_code
_entity_poly.pdbx_strand_id
1 'polypeptide(L)'
;MVPTPQCIVALATAAALGAALAEVTPILVVGSINMDVIIDVERMPRSGETIVASYPDTGQTVPGGKGANQAVAVSRLCRGGGKCSAQFVGQWGGDEHARALEKCLAENGVDISACGRAGGPSGQGLVFLGADGGVSSVVVAGSNAAWPQGITAFEGHIRAAGAVLLQREIPERVNALVAEAASAAEVPVFQDVGGEDRPIADELLAKVAFLSPNLSELRRLSGLPVGTEEELLAAARSLQARGARNVLVTRGEAGALLLAEDGRVLRQPAAAIPGGKAVDETGAGDSFRAAFAVAFVEGRPLEDCLRFAAAAGAVAVSRLGAVPSLPSREECRNVLLAGGGGLALEASVEDRGAGETVGNGTCMGRSPHASPGEPGAFPLKFGSRLNSMSARAELWDGGHDVLGWVRRQGAIKGLDVVDLNYPQHFSSAGLTVQELKAALTSAGLEAGAVGMRYPSEFRLGAFSNPDPALRRKAVELTIAGGRAAKELGARELVVWSAYDGYDYSLQADYPAAWSHTVEAFRDVCDALPELRVSLEHKPTDENTRFYIVNSAGAAKLLVQEVSRPNMGITLDVGHCLMAGENPAQSAALIGDKLFGIHLNDGHSRLGAEDGLMLGTVHSAMAVELMYWLQRIQYRGHLYMDTFPHNEDPVRECEFNIRRAKALWARAERLRARGLDELLRLHDAMRALELMEAAGEL
;
A
#
# COMPACT_ATOMS: atom_id res chain seq x y z
N MET A 1 9.15 34.58 -58.45
CA MET A 1 7.99 34.12 -57.64
C MET A 1 8.39 34.24 -56.19
N VAL A 2 7.81 35.23 -55.52
CA VAL A 2 8.02 35.55 -54.10
C VAL A 2 7.01 34.72 -53.30
N PRO A 3 7.40 33.96 -52.27
CA PRO A 3 6.42 33.26 -51.44
C PRO A 3 5.69 34.26 -50.54
N THR A 4 4.38 34.06 -50.41
CA THR A 4 3.43 34.93 -49.73
C THR A 4 3.60 34.98 -48.20
N PRO A 5 3.15 36.06 -47.52
CA PRO A 5 3.41 36.32 -46.10
C PRO A 5 2.75 35.34 -45.10
N GLN A 6 1.91 34.41 -45.58
CA GLN A 6 1.19 33.45 -44.73
C GLN A 6 2.03 32.24 -44.31
N CYS A 7 3.20 32.00 -44.90
CA CYS A 7 4.09 30.91 -44.48
C CYS A 7 5.09 31.28 -43.36
N ILE A 8 5.27 32.57 -43.05
CA ILE A 8 6.22 33.01 -42.02
C ILE A 8 5.57 33.02 -40.62
N VAL A 9 4.24 33.15 -40.53
CA VAL A 9 3.53 33.10 -39.24
C VAL A 9 3.34 31.67 -38.73
N ALA A 10 3.25 30.67 -39.62
CA ALA A 10 3.10 29.25 -39.26
C ALA A 10 4.40 28.61 -38.72
N LEU A 11 5.58 29.11 -39.14
CA LEU A 11 6.88 28.66 -38.62
C LEU A 11 7.27 29.36 -37.31
N ALA A 12 6.77 30.57 -37.06
CA ALA A 12 6.94 31.27 -35.78
C ALA A 12 5.96 30.77 -34.70
N THR A 13 4.78 30.24 -35.08
CA THR A 13 3.86 29.62 -34.12
C THR A 13 4.19 28.16 -33.81
N ALA A 14 4.87 27.42 -34.69
CA ALA A 14 5.40 26.09 -34.33
C ALA A 14 6.57 26.17 -33.32
N ALA A 15 7.38 27.23 -33.38
CA ALA A 15 8.44 27.49 -32.39
C ALA A 15 7.90 28.05 -31.06
N ALA A 16 6.73 28.69 -31.06
CA ALA A 16 6.08 29.23 -29.85
C ALA A 16 5.02 28.28 -29.24
N LEU A 17 4.48 27.31 -29.99
CA LEU A 17 3.65 26.21 -29.46
C LEU A 17 4.46 24.97 -29.04
N GLY A 18 5.77 24.97 -29.26
CA GLY A 18 6.70 23.97 -28.69
C GLY A 18 7.17 24.28 -27.27
N ALA A 19 6.76 25.41 -26.67
CA ALA A 19 7.31 25.93 -25.41
C ALA A 19 6.36 25.85 -24.20
N ALA A 20 5.34 24.98 -24.22
CA ALA A 20 4.44 24.80 -23.08
C ALA A 20 3.99 23.34 -22.84
N LEU A 21 4.82 22.36 -23.21
CA LEU A 21 4.93 21.14 -22.41
C LEU A 21 6.01 21.46 -21.38
N ALA A 22 5.70 21.46 -20.08
CA ALA A 22 6.72 21.63 -19.07
C ALA A 22 7.77 20.53 -19.27
N GLU A 23 8.95 20.86 -19.80
CA GLU A 23 10.04 19.90 -19.96
C GLU A 23 10.35 19.32 -18.58
N VAL A 24 10.22 17.99 -18.48
CA VAL A 24 10.51 17.26 -17.25
C VAL A 24 12.03 17.15 -17.13
N THR A 25 12.60 17.79 -16.12
CA THR A 25 14.06 17.82 -15.92
C THR A 25 14.53 16.57 -15.16
N PRO A 26 15.42 15.73 -15.70
CA PRO A 26 15.89 14.56 -14.98
C PRO A 26 16.81 14.94 -13.82
N ILE A 27 16.70 14.20 -12.72
CA ILE A 27 17.68 14.17 -11.63
C ILE A 27 18.38 12.83 -11.73
N LEU A 28 19.70 12.88 -11.97
CA LEU A 28 20.52 11.70 -12.15
C LEU A 28 21.14 11.29 -10.82
N VAL A 29 20.92 10.06 -10.41
CA VAL A 29 21.58 9.47 -9.25
C VAL A 29 22.62 8.46 -9.74
N VAL A 30 23.89 8.69 -9.44
CA VAL A 30 24.98 7.76 -9.77
C VAL A 30 25.50 7.17 -8.46
N GLY A 31 25.22 5.90 -8.21
CA GLY A 31 25.31 5.42 -6.84
C GLY A 31 25.23 3.92 -6.63
N SER A 32 25.16 3.57 -5.36
CA SER A 32 25.08 2.20 -4.88
C SER A 32 23.66 1.64 -4.91
N ILE A 33 23.57 0.34 -5.06
CA ILE A 33 22.37 -0.44 -4.80
C ILE A 33 22.74 -1.72 -4.06
N ASN A 34 22.03 -2.00 -2.97
CA ASN A 34 22.32 -3.13 -2.09
C ASN A 34 21.07 -3.96 -1.85
N MET A 35 21.22 -5.27 -1.70
CA MET A 35 20.24 -6.08 -0.99
C MET A 35 20.59 -6.05 0.50
N ASP A 36 19.79 -5.34 1.28
CA ASP A 36 20.02 -5.16 2.70
C ASP A 36 19.40 -6.32 3.50
N VAL A 37 20.17 -6.88 4.43
CA VAL A 37 19.74 -7.89 5.40
C VAL A 37 19.62 -7.20 6.75
N ILE A 38 18.41 -7.12 7.28
CA ILE A 38 18.12 -6.46 8.56
C ILE A 38 18.15 -7.51 9.67
N ILE A 39 18.99 -7.29 10.68
CA ILE A 39 19.28 -8.24 11.76
C ILE A 39 19.13 -7.52 13.11
N ASP A 40 18.17 -7.96 13.91
CA ASP A 40 17.99 -7.47 15.28
C ASP A 40 19.01 -8.12 16.22
N VAL A 41 19.77 -7.30 16.94
CA VAL A 41 20.79 -7.74 17.88
C VAL A 41 20.65 -7.02 19.22
N GLU A 42 20.85 -7.73 20.31
CA GLU A 42 20.85 -7.10 21.64
C GLU A 42 21.99 -6.07 21.74
N ARG A 43 23.13 -6.39 21.14
CA ARG A 43 24.32 -5.54 21.01
C ARG A 43 25.24 -6.08 19.92
N MET A 44 26.21 -5.27 19.48
CA MET A 44 27.27 -5.77 18.60
C MET A 44 28.17 -6.81 19.31
N PRO A 45 28.62 -7.87 18.60
CA PRO A 45 29.53 -8.86 19.15
C PRO A 45 30.92 -8.26 19.36
N ARG A 46 31.62 -8.73 20.40
CA ARG A 46 33.05 -8.44 20.61
C ARG A 46 33.92 -9.39 19.78
N SER A 47 35.20 -9.04 19.62
CA SER A 47 36.16 -9.91 18.92
C SER A 47 36.21 -11.31 19.55
N GLY A 48 35.96 -12.34 18.73
CA GLY A 48 35.94 -13.76 19.15
C GLY A 48 34.62 -14.25 19.75
N GLU A 49 33.60 -13.40 19.79
CA GLU A 49 32.27 -13.74 20.33
C GLU A 49 31.30 -14.16 19.23
N THR A 50 30.38 -15.08 19.55
CA THR A 50 29.21 -15.39 18.74
C THR A 50 27.96 -15.05 19.54
N ILE A 51 27.10 -14.22 18.97
CA ILE A 51 25.79 -13.88 19.54
C ILE A 51 24.69 -14.46 18.64
N VAL A 52 23.57 -14.82 19.26
CA VAL A 52 22.34 -15.18 18.55
C VAL A 52 21.52 -13.90 18.37
N ALA A 53 20.86 -13.76 17.22
CA ALA A 53 20.01 -12.60 16.97
C ALA A 53 18.84 -12.53 17.97
N SER A 54 18.31 -11.33 18.21
CA SER A 54 17.29 -11.09 19.25
C SER A 54 15.97 -11.82 18.97
N TYR A 55 15.65 -12.04 17.70
CA TYR A 55 14.44 -12.72 17.24
C TYR A 55 14.78 -13.86 16.27
N PRO A 56 14.07 -15.01 16.33
CA PRO A 56 14.34 -16.15 15.46
C PRO A 56 13.95 -15.91 13.99
N ASP A 57 13.12 -14.91 13.71
CA ASP A 57 12.56 -14.53 12.42
C ASP A 57 13.12 -13.21 11.86
N THR A 58 14.21 -12.68 12.45
CA THR A 58 14.98 -11.58 11.87
C THR A 58 15.83 -12.06 10.67
N GLY A 59 16.46 -11.14 9.93
CA GLY A 59 17.20 -11.44 8.70
C GLY A 59 16.40 -11.17 7.42
N GLN A 60 15.40 -10.28 7.48
CA GLN A 60 14.63 -9.89 6.32
C GLN A 60 15.54 -9.24 5.26
N THR A 61 15.33 -9.63 4.00
CA THR A 61 16.07 -9.08 2.86
C THR A 61 15.23 -8.06 2.12
N VAL A 62 15.74 -6.84 1.97
CA VAL A 62 15.04 -5.72 1.34
C VAL A 62 15.97 -4.96 0.39
N PRO A 63 15.48 -4.47 -0.76
CA PRO A 63 16.25 -3.55 -1.59
C PRO A 63 16.59 -2.25 -0.84
N GLY A 64 17.84 -1.82 -0.97
CA GLY A 64 18.36 -0.60 -0.37
C GLY A 64 19.64 -0.12 -1.04
N GLY A 65 20.54 0.45 -0.25
CA GLY A 65 21.68 1.23 -0.75
C GLY A 65 21.34 2.70 -0.97
N LYS A 66 22.26 3.59 -0.60
CA LYS A 66 21.99 5.04 -0.55
C LYS A 66 21.59 5.61 -1.90
N GLY A 67 22.27 5.20 -2.97
CA GLY A 67 21.94 5.62 -4.33
C GLY A 67 20.53 5.22 -4.75
N ALA A 68 20.19 3.95 -4.57
CA ALA A 68 18.86 3.43 -4.89
C ALA A 68 17.75 4.11 -4.05
N ASN A 69 17.97 4.30 -2.75
CA ASN A 69 17.04 5.02 -1.88
C ASN A 69 16.79 6.44 -2.36
N GLN A 70 17.85 7.17 -2.72
CA GLN A 70 17.74 8.53 -3.25
C GLN A 70 16.99 8.55 -4.58
N ALA A 71 17.27 7.62 -5.50
CA ALA A 71 16.60 7.55 -6.80
C ALA A 71 15.10 7.27 -6.66
N VAL A 72 14.73 6.33 -5.78
CA VAL A 72 13.30 6.04 -5.50
C VAL A 72 12.62 7.23 -4.83
N ALA A 73 13.29 7.88 -3.86
CA ALA A 73 12.73 9.06 -3.20
C ALA A 73 12.50 10.19 -4.21
N VAL A 74 13.47 10.48 -5.08
CA VAL A 74 13.31 11.44 -6.18
C VAL A 74 12.07 11.08 -7.01
N SER A 75 11.96 9.83 -7.48
CA SER A 75 10.84 9.39 -8.31
C SER A 75 9.48 9.64 -7.63
N ARG A 76 9.33 9.20 -6.37
CA ARG A 76 8.08 9.35 -5.61
C ARG A 76 7.70 10.81 -5.34
N LEU A 77 8.69 11.67 -5.10
CA LEU A 77 8.49 13.10 -4.86
C LEU A 77 8.19 13.90 -6.14
N CYS A 78 8.54 13.35 -7.30
CA CYS A 78 8.25 13.91 -8.61
C CYS A 78 6.86 13.53 -9.13
N ARG A 79 6.31 12.38 -8.71
CA ARG A 79 4.95 11.96 -9.03
C ARG A 79 3.91 12.95 -8.48
N GLY A 80 2.79 13.11 -9.18
CA GLY A 80 1.67 13.95 -8.73
C GLY A 80 1.88 15.46 -8.91
N GLY A 81 2.55 15.88 -10.00
CA GLY A 81 2.71 17.29 -10.38
C GLY A 81 4.10 17.89 -10.20
N GLY A 82 5.14 17.06 -10.03
CA GLY A 82 6.53 17.50 -10.07
C GLY A 82 7.03 17.80 -11.48
N LYS A 83 8.06 18.63 -11.59
CA LYS A 83 8.71 18.99 -12.87
C LYS A 83 9.97 18.16 -13.17
N CYS A 84 10.20 17.10 -12.40
CA CYS A 84 11.43 16.32 -12.48
C CYS A 84 11.15 14.83 -12.75
N SER A 85 12.17 14.08 -13.14
CA SER A 85 12.13 12.62 -13.25
C SER A 85 13.38 12.00 -12.60
N ALA A 86 13.34 10.73 -12.25
CA ALA A 86 14.46 10.03 -11.62
C ALA A 86 15.17 9.12 -12.63
N GLN A 87 16.49 9.31 -12.76
CA GLN A 87 17.37 8.38 -13.48
C GLN A 87 18.40 7.80 -12.52
N PHE A 88 18.72 6.53 -12.67
CA PHE A 88 19.73 5.85 -11.85
C PHE A 88 20.79 5.19 -12.73
N VAL A 89 22.04 5.35 -12.33
CA VAL A 89 23.20 4.65 -12.88
C VAL A 89 23.88 3.94 -11.73
N GLY A 90 23.86 2.61 -11.78
CA GLY A 90 24.52 1.74 -10.82
C GLY A 90 25.14 0.51 -11.49
N GLN A 91 25.82 -0.31 -10.68
CA GLN A 91 26.40 -1.58 -11.11
C GLN A 91 25.90 -2.69 -10.18
N TRP A 92 25.30 -3.74 -10.74
CA TRP A 92 24.86 -4.90 -9.97
C TRP A 92 25.22 -6.22 -10.64
N GLY A 93 25.11 -7.31 -9.89
CA GLY A 93 25.56 -8.63 -10.31
C GLY A 93 24.61 -9.31 -11.28
N GLY A 94 24.93 -10.56 -11.63
CA GLY A 94 24.03 -11.49 -12.35
C GLY A 94 23.25 -12.43 -11.43
N ASP A 95 23.16 -12.12 -10.13
CA ASP A 95 22.57 -12.98 -9.11
C ASP A 95 21.05 -12.75 -8.91
N GLU A 96 20.45 -13.53 -8.02
CA GLU A 96 19.01 -13.43 -7.71
C GLU A 96 18.66 -12.08 -7.08
N HIS A 97 19.56 -11.51 -6.28
CA HIS A 97 19.39 -10.17 -5.71
C HIS A 97 19.24 -9.12 -6.81
N ALA A 98 20.04 -9.21 -7.88
CA ALA A 98 19.98 -8.24 -8.97
C ALA A 98 18.58 -8.13 -9.60
N ARG A 99 17.84 -9.23 -9.72
CA ARG A 99 16.46 -9.20 -10.24
C ARG A 99 15.51 -8.45 -9.32
N ALA A 100 15.62 -8.67 -8.00
CA ALA A 100 14.80 -7.97 -7.02
C ALA A 100 15.14 -6.47 -6.95
N LEU A 101 16.42 -6.12 -7.08
CA LEU A 101 16.91 -4.75 -7.13
C LEU A 101 16.39 -4.00 -8.36
N GLU A 102 16.49 -4.62 -9.55
CA GLU A 102 15.95 -4.06 -10.80
C GLU A 102 14.44 -3.85 -10.72
N LYS A 103 13.72 -4.88 -10.26
CA LYS A 103 12.28 -4.83 -10.10
C LYS A 103 11.88 -3.68 -9.18
N CYS A 104 12.56 -3.50 -8.05
CA CYS A 104 12.30 -2.43 -7.11
C CYS A 104 12.41 -1.04 -7.77
N LEU A 105 13.51 -0.77 -8.48
CA LEU A 105 13.70 0.52 -9.16
C LEU A 105 12.65 0.74 -10.26
N ALA A 106 12.36 -0.29 -11.06
CA ALA A 106 11.38 -0.22 -12.15
C ALA A 106 9.94 0.02 -11.66
N GLU A 107 9.49 -0.70 -10.62
CA GLU A 107 8.16 -0.50 -10.01
C GLU A 107 8.02 0.90 -9.38
N ASN A 108 9.13 1.43 -8.86
CA ASN A 108 9.19 2.81 -8.40
C ASN A 108 9.41 3.81 -9.54
N GLY A 109 9.38 3.40 -10.82
CA GLY A 109 9.42 4.30 -11.98
C GLY A 109 10.74 5.06 -12.13
N VAL A 110 11.83 4.48 -11.66
CA VAL A 110 13.18 5.01 -11.87
C VAL A 110 13.69 4.51 -13.23
N ASP A 111 14.20 5.41 -14.06
CA ASP A 111 14.85 5.03 -15.31
C ASP A 111 16.23 4.44 -15.02
N ILE A 112 16.40 3.16 -15.35
CA ILE A 112 17.61 2.37 -15.13
C ILE A 112 18.33 2.01 -16.43
N SER A 113 17.98 2.65 -17.55
CA SER A 113 18.48 2.30 -18.89
C SER A 113 20.00 2.42 -19.04
N ALA A 114 20.65 3.22 -18.20
CA ALA A 114 22.09 3.44 -18.20
C ALA A 114 22.85 2.62 -17.13
N CYS A 115 22.18 1.70 -16.42
CA CYS A 115 22.82 0.82 -15.44
C CYS A 115 23.65 -0.28 -16.10
N GLY A 116 24.69 -0.73 -15.40
CA GLY A 116 25.60 -1.78 -15.85
C GLY A 116 25.50 -3.07 -15.04
N ARG A 117 26.03 -4.15 -15.64
CA ARG A 117 26.21 -5.44 -15.00
C ARG A 117 27.70 -5.72 -14.79
N ALA A 118 28.05 -6.23 -13.61
CA ALA A 118 29.37 -6.76 -13.33
C ALA A 118 29.31 -8.28 -13.08
N GLY A 119 30.44 -8.97 -13.27
CA GLY A 119 30.51 -10.44 -13.10
C GLY A 119 30.47 -10.94 -11.65
N GLY A 120 30.47 -10.05 -10.67
CA GLY A 120 30.43 -10.38 -9.24
C GLY A 120 29.01 -10.38 -8.66
N PRO A 121 28.85 -10.65 -7.34
CA PRO A 121 27.55 -10.52 -6.68
C PRO A 121 27.09 -9.06 -6.63
N SER A 122 25.81 -8.83 -6.51
CA SER A 122 25.22 -7.52 -6.18
C SER A 122 25.71 -7.05 -4.81
N GLY A 123 25.67 -5.73 -4.58
CA GLY A 123 25.99 -5.18 -3.27
C GLY A 123 25.04 -5.68 -2.19
N GLN A 124 25.50 -5.73 -0.94
CA GLN A 124 24.70 -6.11 0.22
C GLN A 124 24.97 -5.16 1.37
N GLY A 125 23.93 -4.84 2.14
CA GLY A 125 24.06 -4.16 3.42
C GLY A 125 23.69 -5.12 4.54
N LEU A 126 24.51 -5.23 5.57
CA LEU A 126 24.15 -5.92 6.81
C LEU A 126 23.77 -4.84 7.81
N VAL A 127 22.47 -4.70 8.09
CA VAL A 127 21.92 -3.67 8.97
C VAL A 127 21.63 -4.31 10.31
N PHE A 128 22.24 -3.80 11.36
CA PHE A 128 22.09 -4.25 12.74
C PHE A 128 21.22 -3.26 13.50
N LEU A 129 20.07 -3.73 13.99
CA LEU A 129 19.16 -2.97 14.85
C LEU A 129 19.44 -3.33 16.31
N GLY A 130 19.92 -2.36 17.08
CA GLY A 130 20.21 -2.50 18.50
C GLY A 130 18.95 -2.40 19.37
N ALA A 131 18.95 -3.06 20.53
CA ALA A 131 17.85 -2.97 21.50
C ALA A 131 17.62 -1.55 22.06
N ASP A 132 18.59 -0.66 21.93
CA ASP A 132 18.51 0.77 22.27
C ASP A 132 17.92 1.65 21.16
N GLY A 133 17.51 1.04 20.03
CA GLY A 133 17.06 1.74 18.83
C GLY A 133 18.20 2.23 17.94
N GLY A 134 19.46 1.94 18.28
CA GLY A 134 20.61 2.29 17.45
C GLY A 134 20.67 1.48 16.17
N VAL A 135 21.08 2.12 15.07
CA VAL A 135 21.28 1.47 13.77
C VAL A 135 22.77 1.48 13.42
N SER A 136 23.32 0.30 13.12
CA SER A 136 24.68 0.14 12.59
C SER A 136 24.62 -0.65 11.29
N SER A 137 25.57 -0.43 10.37
CA SER A 137 25.59 -1.19 9.12
C SER A 137 27.00 -1.53 8.64
N VAL A 138 27.10 -2.65 7.93
CA VAL A 138 28.28 -3.07 7.18
C VAL A 138 27.90 -3.21 5.72
N VAL A 139 28.57 -2.48 4.84
CA VAL A 139 28.31 -2.55 3.40
C VAL A 139 29.33 -3.48 2.74
N VAL A 140 28.83 -4.52 2.09
CA VAL A 140 29.58 -5.36 1.16
C VAL A 140 29.36 -4.80 -0.25
N ALA A 141 30.33 -4.03 -0.75
CA ALA A 141 30.15 -3.27 -1.99
C ALA A 141 29.74 -4.15 -3.19
N GLY A 142 30.25 -5.38 -3.29
CA GLY A 142 29.97 -6.27 -4.41
C GLY A 142 30.21 -5.56 -5.75
N SER A 143 29.24 -5.67 -6.65
CA SER A 143 29.26 -5.03 -7.96
C SER A 143 29.25 -3.50 -7.92
N ASN A 144 28.84 -2.86 -6.82
CA ASN A 144 28.95 -1.41 -6.67
C ASN A 144 30.42 -0.92 -6.75
N ALA A 145 31.40 -1.79 -6.50
CA ALA A 145 32.83 -1.48 -6.68
C ALA A 145 33.33 -1.69 -8.12
N ALA A 146 32.57 -2.38 -8.97
CA ALA A 146 33.00 -2.88 -10.27
C ALA A 146 32.55 -1.98 -11.42
N TRP A 147 33.06 -0.75 -11.45
CA TRP A 147 32.76 0.21 -12.51
C TRP A 147 33.75 0.13 -13.68
N PRO A 148 33.34 0.47 -14.91
CA PRO A 148 34.26 0.74 -16.01
C PRO A 148 35.27 1.85 -15.67
N GLN A 149 36.37 1.93 -16.42
CA GLN A 149 37.42 2.94 -16.21
C GLN A 149 36.94 4.37 -16.52
N GLY A 150 36.01 4.53 -17.47
CA GLY A 150 35.40 5.80 -17.84
C GLY A 150 33.88 5.80 -17.69
N ILE A 151 33.27 6.96 -17.92
CA ILE A 151 31.82 7.20 -17.74
C ILE A 151 31.09 7.49 -19.06
N THR A 152 31.76 7.35 -20.20
CA THR A 152 31.26 7.74 -21.53
C THR A 152 29.90 7.14 -21.88
N ALA A 153 29.59 5.94 -21.38
CA ALA A 153 28.31 5.28 -21.62
C ALA A 153 27.10 6.08 -21.10
N PHE A 154 27.27 6.93 -20.09
CA PHE A 154 26.18 7.69 -19.47
C PHE A 154 26.47 9.20 -19.32
N GLU A 155 27.54 9.73 -19.93
CA GLU A 155 27.83 11.17 -19.96
C GLU A 155 26.67 12.02 -20.52
N GLY A 156 25.90 11.48 -21.47
CA GLY A 156 24.72 12.16 -22.00
C GLY A 156 23.65 12.40 -20.93
N HIS A 157 23.50 11.48 -19.98
CA HIS A 157 22.55 11.62 -18.88
C HIS A 157 23.01 12.70 -17.89
N ILE A 158 24.32 12.81 -17.66
CA ILE A 158 24.89 13.89 -16.83
C ILE A 158 24.58 15.25 -17.44
N ARG A 159 24.83 15.43 -18.75
CA ARG A 159 24.58 16.70 -19.44
C ARG A 159 23.11 17.12 -19.49
N ALA A 160 22.19 16.15 -19.50
CA ALA A 160 20.75 16.40 -19.53
C ALA A 160 20.14 16.65 -18.14
N ALA A 161 20.87 16.33 -17.06
CA ALA A 161 20.34 16.39 -15.71
C ALA A 161 20.26 17.82 -15.17
N GLY A 162 19.20 18.11 -14.41
CA GLY A 162 19.10 19.34 -13.61
C GLY A 162 19.93 19.28 -12.33
N ALA A 163 20.27 18.08 -11.86
CA ALA A 163 21.19 17.83 -10.75
C ALA A 163 21.71 16.40 -10.79
N VAL A 164 22.91 16.19 -10.23
CA VAL A 164 23.49 14.86 -10.00
C VAL A 164 23.61 14.59 -8.51
N LEU A 165 23.14 13.43 -8.04
CA LEU A 165 23.29 12.96 -6.67
C LEU A 165 24.32 11.84 -6.61
N LEU A 166 25.29 11.99 -5.71
CA LEU A 166 26.38 11.05 -5.44
C LEU A 166 26.40 10.67 -3.96
N GLN A 167 26.98 9.49 -3.67
CA GLN A 167 27.19 8.97 -2.31
C GLN A 167 28.58 8.34 -2.21
N ARG A 168 28.97 7.82 -1.02
CA ARG A 168 30.29 7.20 -0.81
C ARG A 168 30.23 5.68 -0.66
N GLU A 169 29.38 5.04 -1.43
CA GLU A 169 29.26 3.56 -1.49
C GLU A 169 29.70 2.97 -2.84
N ILE A 170 30.23 3.81 -3.73
CA ILE A 170 30.88 3.44 -4.98
C ILE A 170 32.32 3.98 -4.99
N PRO A 171 33.21 3.51 -5.90
CA PRO A 171 34.59 3.98 -5.93
C PRO A 171 34.68 5.49 -6.10
N GLU A 172 35.46 6.17 -5.25
CA GLU A 172 35.63 7.63 -5.27
C GLU A 172 36.07 8.16 -6.65
N ARG A 173 36.82 7.36 -7.41
CA ARG A 173 37.19 7.71 -8.80
C ARG A 173 35.97 7.94 -9.70
N VAL A 174 34.85 7.24 -9.47
CA VAL A 174 33.60 7.40 -10.22
C VAL A 174 32.97 8.72 -9.83
N ASN A 175 32.86 9.01 -8.53
CA ASN A 175 32.37 10.31 -8.04
C ASN A 175 33.17 11.46 -8.64
N ALA A 176 34.50 11.36 -8.65
CA ALA A 176 35.39 12.36 -9.24
C ALA A 176 35.15 12.57 -10.75
N LEU A 177 35.04 11.48 -11.52
CA LEU A 177 34.75 11.56 -12.95
C LEU A 177 33.38 12.16 -13.25
N VAL A 178 32.36 11.78 -12.48
CA VAL A 178 31.00 12.31 -12.64
C VAL A 178 30.94 13.78 -12.25
N ALA A 179 31.59 14.17 -11.16
CA ALA A 179 31.65 15.58 -10.74
C ALA A 179 32.42 16.45 -11.74
N GLU A 180 33.48 15.93 -12.36
CA GLU A 180 34.19 16.60 -13.45
C GLU A 180 33.26 16.84 -14.65
N ALA A 181 32.57 15.80 -15.12
CA ALA A 181 31.66 15.90 -16.26
C ALA A 181 30.46 16.81 -15.96
N ALA A 182 29.90 16.75 -14.75
CA ALA A 182 28.82 17.61 -14.31
C ALA A 182 29.27 19.07 -14.23
N SER A 183 30.46 19.33 -13.66
CA SER A 183 31.04 20.68 -13.61
C SER A 183 31.29 21.24 -15.00
N ALA A 184 31.77 20.44 -15.96
CA ALA A 184 31.98 20.86 -17.34
C ALA A 184 30.66 21.16 -18.08
N ALA A 185 29.55 20.59 -17.62
CA ALA A 185 28.21 20.79 -18.14
C ALA A 185 27.38 21.80 -17.32
N GLU A 186 27.98 22.43 -16.31
CA GLU A 186 27.32 23.36 -15.37
C GLU A 186 26.13 22.73 -14.60
N VAL A 187 26.15 21.41 -14.41
CA VAL A 187 25.13 20.68 -13.66
C VAL A 187 25.53 20.59 -12.18
N PRO A 188 24.65 20.99 -11.24
CA PRO A 188 24.96 20.99 -9.82
C PRO A 188 25.07 19.57 -9.25
N VAL A 189 26.15 19.33 -8.49
CA VAL A 189 26.42 18.04 -7.83
C VAL A 189 26.08 18.12 -6.34
N PHE A 190 25.25 17.18 -5.90
CA PHE A 190 24.86 16.94 -4.51
C PHE A 190 25.61 15.71 -4.02
N GLN A 191 26.56 15.90 -3.13
CA GLN A 191 27.37 14.81 -2.58
C GLN A 191 26.87 14.49 -1.17
N ASP A 192 26.16 13.38 -1.03
CA ASP A 192 26.04 12.70 0.26
C ASP A 192 27.41 12.12 0.62
N VAL A 193 27.87 12.38 1.84
CA VAL A 193 29.14 11.86 2.33
C VAL A 193 28.99 10.60 3.17
N GLY A 194 27.77 10.07 3.29
CA GLY A 194 27.49 8.79 3.90
C GLY A 194 28.10 7.61 3.12
N GLY A 195 28.68 6.67 3.86
CA GLY A 195 29.37 5.50 3.32
C GLY A 195 30.82 5.45 3.79
N GLU A 196 31.73 5.31 2.84
CA GLU A 196 33.16 5.18 3.07
C GLU A 196 33.79 6.36 3.84
N ASP A 197 34.57 6.03 4.87
CA ASP A 197 35.16 6.98 5.81
C ASP A 197 36.62 7.33 5.47
N ARG A 198 36.87 7.68 4.20
CA ARG A 198 38.18 8.20 3.75
C ARG A 198 38.13 9.72 3.59
N PRO A 199 39.24 10.45 3.59
CA PRO A 199 39.25 11.86 3.18
C PRO A 199 38.68 12.03 1.76
N ILE A 200 37.96 13.14 1.52
CA ILE A 200 37.53 13.56 0.18
C ILE A 200 38.62 14.47 -0.37
N ALA A 201 39.04 14.25 -1.62
CA ALA A 201 40.03 15.10 -2.29
C ALA A 201 39.46 16.52 -2.53
N ASP A 202 40.29 17.54 -2.36
CA ASP A 202 39.87 18.93 -2.49
C ASP A 202 39.42 19.25 -3.94
N GLU A 203 39.98 18.55 -4.94
CA GLU A 203 39.57 18.66 -6.35
C GLU A 203 38.15 18.16 -6.62
N LEU A 204 37.65 17.22 -5.82
CA LEU A 204 36.27 16.78 -5.86
C LEU A 204 35.38 17.76 -5.08
N LEU A 205 35.80 18.17 -3.87
CA LEU A 205 35.05 19.14 -3.06
C LEU A 205 34.77 20.45 -3.82
N ALA A 206 35.74 20.95 -4.59
CA ALA A 206 35.60 22.15 -5.42
C ALA A 206 34.48 22.08 -6.48
N LYS A 207 34.04 20.86 -6.84
CA LYS A 207 33.01 20.60 -7.86
C LYS A 207 31.65 20.24 -7.26
N VAL A 208 31.56 20.14 -5.94
CA VAL A 208 30.32 19.82 -5.23
C VAL A 208 29.56 21.11 -4.94
N ALA A 209 28.35 21.21 -5.47
CA ALA A 209 27.44 22.33 -5.19
C ALA A 209 26.89 22.24 -3.76
N PHE A 210 26.49 21.04 -3.32
CA PHE A 210 26.02 20.78 -1.96
C PHE A 210 26.70 19.55 -1.38
N LEU A 211 27.52 19.75 -0.34
CA LEU A 211 28.11 18.67 0.45
C LEU A 211 27.20 18.42 1.65
N SER A 212 26.71 17.19 1.83
CA SER A 212 25.70 16.90 2.86
C SER A 212 26.13 15.82 3.86
N PRO A 213 26.80 16.21 4.97
CA PRO A 213 27.10 15.33 6.09
C PRO A 213 26.00 15.30 7.17
N ASN A 214 25.89 14.19 7.90
CA ASN A 214 25.36 14.22 9.27
C ASN A 214 26.42 14.68 10.28
N LEU A 215 26.06 14.85 11.56
CA LEU A 215 26.99 15.28 12.61
C LEU A 215 28.23 14.39 12.72
N SER A 216 28.05 13.07 12.67
CA SER A 216 29.15 12.12 12.81
C SER A 216 30.14 12.21 11.64
N GLU A 217 29.62 12.36 10.42
CA GLU A 217 30.38 12.51 9.18
C GLU A 217 31.09 13.86 9.12
N LEU A 218 30.41 14.94 9.53
CA LEU A 218 30.99 16.28 9.59
C LEU A 218 32.21 16.31 10.52
N ARG A 219 32.08 15.70 11.71
CA ARG A 219 33.19 15.58 12.67
C ARG A 219 34.39 14.86 12.05
N ARG A 220 34.15 13.74 11.36
CA ARG A 220 35.22 12.93 10.77
C ARG A 220 35.90 13.65 9.59
N LEU A 221 35.12 14.27 8.70
CA LEU A 221 35.66 14.95 7.53
C LEU A 221 36.39 16.25 7.85
N SER A 222 35.93 16.98 8.86
CA SER A 222 36.56 18.24 9.29
C SER A 222 37.69 18.04 10.30
N GLY A 223 37.68 16.93 11.05
CA GLY A 223 38.56 16.71 12.20
C GLY A 223 38.26 17.63 13.40
N LEU A 224 37.13 18.33 13.38
CA LEU A 224 36.73 19.33 14.37
C LEU A 224 35.52 18.84 15.20
N PRO A 225 35.35 19.34 16.44
CA PRO A 225 34.15 19.04 17.23
C PRO A 225 32.89 19.61 16.56
N VAL A 226 31.73 19.06 16.95
CA VAL A 226 30.40 19.40 16.37
C VAL A 226 29.29 19.41 17.43
N GLY A 227 29.66 19.57 18.71
CA GLY A 227 28.74 19.48 19.85
C GLY A 227 27.92 20.75 20.07
N THR A 228 28.44 21.91 19.66
CA THR A 228 27.68 23.17 19.64
C THR A 228 27.43 23.68 18.22
N GLU A 229 26.54 24.65 18.07
CA GLU A 229 26.29 25.25 16.77
C GLU A 229 27.51 26.02 16.24
N GLU A 230 28.27 26.68 17.11
CA GLU A 230 29.53 27.35 16.75
C GLU A 230 30.57 26.35 16.23
N GLU A 231 30.71 25.22 16.91
CA GLU A 231 31.60 24.13 16.50
C GLU A 231 31.18 23.52 15.16
N LEU A 232 29.88 23.27 14.98
CA LEU A 232 29.31 22.78 13.73
C LEU A 232 29.56 23.75 12.58
N LEU A 233 29.38 25.05 12.79
CA LEU A 233 29.68 26.09 11.80
C LEU A 233 31.17 26.18 11.49
N ALA A 234 32.05 26.05 12.49
CA ALA A 234 33.50 26.02 12.27
C ALA A 234 33.90 24.80 11.43
N ALA A 235 33.34 23.62 11.73
CA ALA A 235 33.53 22.40 10.96
C ALA A 235 33.03 22.53 9.51
N ALA A 236 31.85 23.12 9.30
CA ALA A 236 31.31 23.37 7.97
C ALA A 236 32.15 24.38 7.18
N ARG A 237 32.61 25.47 7.82
CA ARG A 237 33.52 26.46 7.19
C ARG A 237 34.88 25.87 6.82
N SER A 238 35.40 24.94 7.61
CA SER A 238 36.61 24.18 7.26
C SER A 238 36.46 23.43 5.94
N LEU A 239 35.29 22.82 5.69
CA LEU A 239 35.01 22.15 4.42
C LEU A 239 34.78 23.14 3.27
N GLN A 240 34.18 24.31 3.52
CA GLN A 240 34.09 25.38 2.51
C GLN A 240 35.47 25.91 2.11
N ALA A 241 36.39 26.08 3.07
CA ALA A 241 37.76 26.53 2.81
C ALA A 241 38.55 25.54 1.93
N ARG A 242 38.13 24.27 1.88
CA ARG A 242 38.68 23.22 1.03
C ARG A 242 38.00 23.10 -0.34
N GLY A 243 36.94 23.88 -0.59
CA GLY A 243 36.30 24.00 -1.90
C GLY A 243 34.81 23.68 -1.94
N ALA A 244 34.19 23.14 -0.89
CA ALA A 244 32.74 22.88 -0.90
C ALA A 244 31.96 24.20 -0.97
N ARG A 245 31.03 24.35 -1.92
CA ARG A 245 30.28 25.61 -2.07
C ARG A 245 29.27 25.80 -0.94
N ASN A 246 28.38 24.82 -0.78
CA ASN A 246 27.37 24.80 0.27
C ASN A 246 27.53 23.55 1.13
N VAL A 247 27.38 23.68 2.45
CA VAL A 247 27.46 22.56 3.40
C VAL A 247 26.12 22.38 4.12
N LEU A 248 25.43 21.28 3.78
CA LEU A 248 24.09 20.92 4.26
C LEU A 248 24.17 19.85 5.36
N VAL A 249 24.20 20.29 6.61
CA VAL A 249 24.38 19.41 7.77
C VAL A 249 23.03 18.92 8.29
N THR A 250 22.81 17.61 8.28
CA THR A 250 21.63 16.98 8.92
C THR A 250 21.91 16.65 10.39
N ARG A 251 20.92 16.86 11.26
CA ARG A 251 21.04 16.80 12.72
C ARG A 251 19.93 15.96 13.37
N GLY A 252 19.39 14.99 12.65
CA GLY A 252 18.30 14.11 13.14
C GLY A 252 17.12 14.92 13.67
N GLU A 253 16.73 14.68 14.93
CA GLU A 253 15.65 15.38 15.63
C GLU A 253 15.86 16.91 15.78
N ALA A 254 17.09 17.40 15.65
CA ALA A 254 17.40 18.84 15.66
C ALA A 254 17.28 19.50 14.27
N GLY A 255 16.79 18.76 13.26
CA GLY A 255 16.54 19.24 11.91
C GLY A 255 17.82 19.36 11.08
N ALA A 256 18.02 20.48 10.40
CA ALA A 256 19.15 20.71 9.50
C ALA A 256 19.68 22.15 9.56
N LEU A 257 20.94 22.30 9.16
CA LEU A 257 21.62 23.58 8.99
C LEU A 257 22.31 23.61 7.63
N LEU A 258 22.12 24.69 6.88
CA LEU A 258 22.81 24.95 5.61
C LEU A 258 23.71 26.17 5.77
N LEU A 259 25.01 25.97 5.59
CA LEU A 259 25.97 27.04 5.39
C LEU A 259 26.10 27.27 3.88
N ALA A 260 25.52 28.37 3.40
CA ALA A 260 25.50 28.73 2.00
C ALA A 260 26.83 29.35 1.55
N GLU A 261 27.09 29.33 0.24
CA GLU A 261 28.29 29.91 -0.39
C GLU A 261 28.42 31.41 -0.11
N ASP A 262 27.31 32.14 -0.05
CA ASP A 262 27.27 33.58 0.29
C ASP A 262 27.46 33.87 1.80
N GLY A 263 27.72 32.84 2.61
CA GLY A 263 27.94 32.93 4.04
C GLY A 263 26.67 32.95 4.89
N ARG A 264 25.48 32.93 4.29
CA ARG A 264 24.22 32.78 5.03
C ARG A 264 24.18 31.43 5.75
N VAL A 265 23.57 31.44 6.93
CA VAL A 265 23.30 30.23 7.71
C VAL A 265 21.80 30.05 7.82
N LEU A 266 21.26 29.09 7.08
CA LEU A 266 19.84 28.73 7.11
C LEU A 266 19.63 27.57 8.08
N ARG A 267 18.57 27.66 8.88
CA ARG A 267 18.24 26.65 9.90
C ARG A 267 16.82 26.16 9.66
N GLN A 268 16.66 24.86 9.70
CA GLN A 268 15.36 24.22 9.58
C GLN A 268 15.19 23.27 10.77
N PRO A 269 14.27 23.55 11.72
CA PRO A 269 13.89 22.59 12.75
C PRO A 269 13.35 21.29 12.12
N ALA A 270 13.40 20.20 12.88
CA ALA A 270 12.74 18.96 12.45
C ALA A 270 11.24 19.21 12.22
N ALA A 271 10.71 18.64 11.14
CA ALA A 271 9.28 18.70 10.87
C ALA A 271 8.51 17.75 11.78
N ALA A 272 7.22 18.02 11.99
CA ALA A 272 6.37 17.15 12.78
C ALA A 272 6.30 15.75 12.13
N ILE A 273 6.57 14.72 12.94
CA ILE A 273 6.53 13.33 12.49
C ILE A 273 5.06 12.89 12.41
N PRO A 274 4.58 12.39 11.27
CA PRO A 274 3.25 11.76 11.19
C PRO A 274 3.10 10.67 12.25
N GLY A 275 2.00 10.69 13.00
CA GLY A 275 1.81 9.75 14.12
C GLY A 275 2.60 10.06 15.40
N GLY A 276 3.39 11.14 15.41
CA GLY A 276 3.96 11.75 16.62
C GLY A 276 5.23 11.11 17.18
N LYS A 277 5.76 10.04 16.59
CA LYS A 277 7.01 9.40 17.02
C LYS A 277 7.78 8.79 15.85
N ALA A 278 9.11 8.82 15.93
CA ALA A 278 9.97 8.06 15.00
C ALA A 278 9.79 6.55 15.25
N VAL A 279 9.76 5.80 14.16
CA VAL A 279 9.61 4.34 14.13
C VAL A 279 10.90 3.69 13.61
N ASP A 280 11.51 4.26 12.56
CA ASP A 280 12.75 3.76 11.96
C ASP A 280 13.49 4.91 11.26
N GLU A 281 14.78 5.09 11.50
CA GLU A 281 15.57 6.17 10.87
C GLU A 281 16.15 5.78 9.50
N THR A 282 16.00 4.51 9.11
CA THR A 282 16.58 3.94 7.90
C THR A 282 16.05 4.65 6.64
N GLY A 283 16.95 5.21 5.84
CA GLY A 283 16.60 5.92 4.59
C GLY A 283 16.08 7.35 4.78
N ALA A 284 15.90 7.85 6.01
CA ALA A 284 15.42 9.21 6.24
C ALA A 284 16.41 10.29 5.74
N GLY A 285 17.71 10.03 5.90
CA GLY A 285 18.76 10.90 5.35
C GLY A 285 18.81 10.91 3.83
N ASP A 286 18.51 9.78 3.18
CA ASP A 286 18.44 9.66 1.72
C ASP A 286 17.20 10.41 1.19
N SER A 287 16.06 10.21 1.84
CA SER A 287 14.80 10.93 1.57
C SER A 287 14.96 12.45 1.68
N PHE A 288 15.60 12.93 2.75
CA PHE A 288 15.88 14.35 2.97
C PHE A 288 16.69 14.95 1.82
N ARG A 289 17.80 14.29 1.44
CA ARG A 289 18.70 14.79 0.37
C ARG A 289 18.03 14.76 -1.00
N ALA A 290 17.27 13.70 -1.30
CA ALA A 290 16.47 13.61 -2.51
C ALA A 290 15.43 14.73 -2.60
N ALA A 291 14.68 14.98 -1.53
CA ALA A 291 13.69 16.06 -1.49
C ALA A 291 14.32 17.44 -1.62
N PHE A 292 15.47 17.67 -1.00
CA PHE A 292 16.21 18.93 -1.16
C PHE A 292 16.59 19.15 -2.62
N ALA A 293 17.13 18.13 -3.30
CA ALA A 293 17.50 18.20 -4.72
C ALA A 293 16.28 18.41 -5.63
N VAL A 294 15.16 17.71 -5.38
CA VAL A 294 13.90 17.90 -6.12
C VAL A 294 13.41 19.33 -6.01
N ALA A 295 13.32 19.88 -4.80
CA ALA A 295 12.91 21.27 -4.59
C ALA A 295 13.86 22.27 -5.25
N PHE A 296 15.16 21.99 -5.24
CA PHE A 296 16.18 22.83 -5.86
C PHE A 296 16.02 22.86 -7.40
N VAL A 297 15.88 21.69 -8.04
CA VAL A 297 15.68 21.60 -9.50
C VAL A 297 14.35 22.21 -9.94
N GLU A 298 13.34 22.19 -9.05
CA GLU A 298 12.08 22.92 -9.25
C GLU A 298 12.22 24.46 -9.13
N GLY A 299 13.40 24.97 -8.83
CA GLY A 299 13.69 26.40 -8.75
C GLY A 299 13.20 27.06 -7.46
N ARG A 300 13.00 26.29 -6.38
CA ARG A 300 12.54 26.84 -5.10
C ARG A 300 13.69 27.53 -4.34
N PRO A 301 13.39 28.53 -3.49
CA PRO A 301 14.36 29.09 -2.56
C PRO A 301 14.98 28.03 -1.63
N LEU A 302 16.19 28.26 -1.14
CA LEU A 302 16.91 27.29 -0.29
C LEU A 302 16.14 26.98 1.01
N GLU A 303 15.47 27.97 1.59
CA GLU A 303 14.61 27.82 2.77
C GLU A 303 13.45 26.85 2.49
N ASP A 304 12.84 26.93 1.30
CA ASP A 304 11.78 26.02 0.88
C ASP A 304 12.31 24.62 0.54
N CYS A 305 13.54 24.53 0.00
CA CYS A 305 14.22 23.26 -0.20
C CYS A 305 14.45 22.54 1.13
N LEU A 306 14.96 23.27 2.14
CA LEU A 306 15.15 22.73 3.50
C LEU A 306 13.82 22.31 4.13
N ARG A 307 12.79 23.13 3.99
CA ARG A 307 11.46 22.86 4.55
C ARG A 307 10.83 21.60 3.94
N PHE A 308 10.91 21.45 2.61
CA PHE A 308 10.43 20.24 1.93
C PHE A 308 11.26 19.01 2.30
N ALA A 309 12.58 19.15 2.40
CA ALA A 309 13.48 18.08 2.83
C ALA A 309 13.18 17.60 4.26
N ALA A 310 12.94 18.53 5.19
CA ALA A 310 12.57 18.19 6.57
C ALA A 310 11.24 17.43 6.63
N ALA A 311 10.25 17.81 5.82
CA ALA A 311 9.00 17.06 5.72
C ALA A 311 9.23 15.63 5.18
N ALA A 312 10.07 15.47 4.16
CA ALA A 312 10.41 14.17 3.60
C ALA A 312 11.14 13.25 4.59
N GLY A 313 12.05 13.82 5.39
CA GLY A 313 12.69 13.12 6.50
C GLY A 313 11.68 12.70 7.58
N ALA A 314 10.76 13.59 7.97
CA ALA A 314 9.75 13.31 8.98
C ALA A 314 8.78 12.19 8.58
N VAL A 315 8.37 12.11 7.32
CA VAL A 315 7.55 11.00 6.80
C VAL A 315 8.36 9.70 6.73
N ALA A 316 9.62 9.76 6.29
CA ALA A 316 10.46 8.57 6.24
C ALA A 316 10.64 7.96 7.64
N VAL A 317 10.87 8.77 8.68
CA VAL A 317 11.05 8.24 10.03
C VAL A 317 9.77 7.70 10.68
N SER A 318 8.58 7.98 10.13
CA SER A 318 7.31 7.58 10.76
C SER A 318 6.91 6.13 10.51
N ARG A 319 7.69 5.36 9.74
CA ARG A 319 7.38 3.96 9.38
C ARG A 319 8.64 3.15 9.11
N LEU A 320 8.54 1.83 9.20
CA LEU A 320 9.65 0.89 9.04
C LEU A 320 10.17 0.83 7.58
N GLY A 321 11.49 0.68 7.45
CA GLY A 321 12.20 0.22 6.27
C GLY A 321 12.61 1.32 5.29
N ALA A 322 13.72 1.13 4.58
CA ALA A 322 14.28 2.08 3.61
C ALA A 322 13.28 2.46 2.48
N VAL A 323 13.28 1.74 1.35
CA VAL A 323 12.37 2.00 0.22
C VAL A 323 10.89 2.06 0.63
N PRO A 324 10.37 1.20 1.53
CA PRO A 324 8.98 1.29 1.99
C PRO A 324 8.64 2.60 2.69
N SER A 325 9.58 3.22 3.43
CA SER A 325 9.32 4.46 4.16
C SER A 325 9.34 5.71 3.30
N LEU A 326 10.00 5.68 2.14
CA LEU A 326 10.23 6.87 1.31
C LEU A 326 8.90 7.55 0.91
N PRO A 327 8.79 8.88 1.12
CA PRO A 327 7.55 9.61 0.99
C PRO A 327 7.12 9.85 -0.46
N SER A 328 5.81 9.99 -0.63
CA SER A 328 5.22 10.69 -1.77
C SER A 328 5.24 12.21 -1.57
N ARG A 329 5.12 12.95 -2.68
CA ARG A 329 5.00 14.41 -2.66
C ARG A 329 3.83 14.90 -1.80
N GLU A 330 2.71 14.18 -1.84
CA GLU A 330 1.50 14.54 -1.10
C GLU A 330 1.66 14.33 0.41
N GLU A 331 2.30 13.25 0.84
CA GLU A 331 2.60 13.04 2.26
C GLU A 331 3.48 14.17 2.82
N CYS A 332 4.51 14.59 2.06
CA CYS A 332 5.30 15.77 2.42
C CYS A 332 4.45 17.04 2.50
N ARG A 333 3.54 17.26 1.55
CA ARG A 333 2.61 18.40 1.57
C ARG A 333 1.74 18.39 2.83
N ASN A 334 1.23 17.23 3.22
CA ASN A 334 0.38 17.10 4.40
C ASN A 334 1.12 17.46 5.70
N VAL A 335 2.39 17.06 5.83
CA VAL A 335 3.26 17.49 6.95
C VAL A 335 3.45 19.01 6.96
N LEU A 336 3.66 19.63 5.79
CA LEU A 336 3.83 21.08 5.68
C LEU A 336 2.55 21.86 6.04
N LEU A 337 1.37 21.35 5.66
CA LEU A 337 0.08 21.94 5.99
C LEU A 337 -0.26 21.81 7.48
N ALA A 338 0.03 20.65 8.08
CA ALA A 338 -0.18 20.42 9.51
C ALA A 338 0.75 21.29 10.39
N GLY A 339 1.92 21.67 9.88
CA GLY A 339 2.89 22.54 10.55
C GLY A 339 2.63 24.05 10.42
N GLY A 340 1.52 24.48 9.82
CA GLY A 340 1.12 25.91 9.74
C GLY A 340 1.81 26.74 8.65
N GLY A 341 2.45 26.11 7.66
CA GLY A 341 3.13 26.81 6.56
C GLY A 341 2.33 26.78 5.25
N GLY A 342 1.36 27.68 5.07
CA GLY A 342 0.57 27.79 3.84
C GLY A 342 1.43 28.09 2.60
N LEU A 343 1.23 27.32 1.52
CA LEU A 343 1.55 27.74 0.16
C LEU A 343 0.28 28.39 -0.41
N ALA A 344 0.37 29.68 -0.75
CA ALA A 344 -0.72 30.41 -1.40
C ALA A 344 -0.78 30.02 -2.89
N LEU A 345 -1.94 29.53 -3.34
CA LEU A 345 -2.31 29.49 -4.74
C LEU A 345 -3.80 29.84 -4.86
N GLU A 346 -4.07 30.82 -5.70
CA GLU A 346 -5.31 31.58 -5.87
C GLU A 346 -6.46 30.72 -6.38
N ALA A 347 -7.64 30.89 -5.77
CA ALA A 347 -8.91 30.39 -6.28
C ALA A 347 -9.72 31.56 -6.84
N SER A 348 -10.12 31.48 -8.11
CA SER A 348 -11.15 32.35 -8.68
C SER A 348 -11.92 31.61 -9.77
N VAL A 349 -13.12 31.10 -9.43
CA VAL A 349 -14.19 30.95 -10.41
C VAL A 349 -15.51 31.34 -9.74
N GLU A 350 -16.09 32.40 -10.28
CA GLU A 350 -17.37 32.97 -9.89
C GLU A 350 -18.54 32.05 -10.29
N ASP A 351 -19.47 31.93 -9.34
CA ASP A 351 -20.79 31.33 -9.44
C ASP A 351 -21.71 32.15 -10.38
N ARG A 352 -22.34 31.49 -11.35
CA ARG A 352 -23.54 31.98 -12.04
C ARG A 352 -24.51 30.83 -12.27
N GLY A 353 -25.59 30.85 -11.49
CA GLY A 353 -26.73 29.95 -11.65
C GLY A 353 -27.71 30.34 -12.77
N ALA A 354 -28.56 29.34 -13.07
CA ALA A 354 -29.88 29.31 -13.75
C ALA A 354 -29.85 28.08 -14.68
N GLY A 355 -30.66 27.03 -14.55
CA GLY A 355 -32.07 26.97 -14.17
C GLY A 355 -32.85 26.59 -15.43
N GLU A 356 -33.29 25.34 -15.57
CA GLU A 356 -34.50 24.96 -16.33
C GLU A 356 -34.86 23.47 -16.18
N THR A 357 -36.17 23.25 -16.00
CA THR A 357 -36.88 22.00 -15.74
C THR A 357 -37.57 21.47 -16.99
N VAL A 358 -37.44 20.18 -17.34
CA VAL A 358 -38.42 19.31 -18.07
C VAL A 358 -37.91 17.86 -17.92
N GLY A 359 -38.65 16.77 -17.75
CA GLY A 359 -40.07 16.44 -17.65
C GLY A 359 -40.20 14.92 -17.40
N ASN A 360 -41.30 14.53 -16.75
CA ASN A 360 -41.60 13.17 -16.28
C ASN A 360 -41.70 12.11 -17.39
N GLY A 361 -41.18 10.91 -17.10
CA GLY A 361 -41.45 9.66 -17.82
C GLY A 361 -41.58 8.48 -16.86
N THR A 362 -42.81 8.20 -16.42
CA THR A 362 -43.21 7.06 -15.59
C THR A 362 -43.13 5.73 -16.35
N CYS A 363 -42.64 4.66 -15.72
CA CYS A 363 -43.11 3.28 -15.98
C CYS A 363 -43.08 2.44 -14.69
N MET A 364 -44.24 1.85 -14.40
CA MET A 364 -44.59 1.12 -13.18
C MET A 364 -44.25 -0.37 -13.25
N GLY A 365 -44.01 -0.96 -12.06
CA GLY A 365 -44.11 -2.40 -11.80
C GLY A 365 -43.89 -2.73 -10.31
N ARG A 366 -44.94 -2.66 -9.48
CA ARG A 366 -44.99 -3.21 -8.10
C ARG A 366 -45.52 -4.65 -8.15
N SER A 367 -45.06 -5.62 -7.36
CA SER A 367 -45.45 -5.92 -5.95
C SER A 367 -44.75 -7.24 -5.49
N PRO A 368 -44.78 -7.72 -4.21
CA PRO A 368 -45.32 -7.12 -2.98
C PRO A 368 -44.35 -7.07 -1.76
N HIS A 369 -44.69 -6.12 -0.89
CA HIS A 369 -44.46 -5.94 0.55
C HIS A 369 -43.34 -6.69 1.31
N ALA A 370 -42.31 -5.92 1.69
CA ALA A 370 -41.78 -5.91 3.06
C ALA A 370 -42.01 -4.49 3.63
N SER A 371 -42.36 -4.40 4.91
CA SER A 371 -42.65 -3.14 5.61
C SER A 371 -41.50 -2.13 5.45
N PRO A 372 -41.77 -0.85 5.11
CA PRO A 372 -40.71 0.15 5.14
C PRO A 372 -40.34 0.43 6.60
N GLY A 373 -39.06 0.26 6.92
CA GLY A 373 -38.48 0.79 8.15
C GLY A 373 -38.65 2.31 8.24
N GLU A 374 -38.41 2.86 9.43
CA GLU A 374 -38.54 4.30 9.69
C GLU A 374 -37.81 5.15 8.62
N PRO A 375 -38.43 6.25 8.13
CA PRO A 375 -37.80 7.14 7.16
C PRO A 375 -36.45 7.64 7.69
N GLY A 376 -35.35 7.22 7.07
CA GLY A 376 -33.98 7.64 7.43
C GLY A 376 -33.10 6.57 8.08
N ALA A 377 -33.62 5.37 8.38
CA ALA A 377 -32.80 4.24 8.83
C ALA A 377 -32.06 3.56 7.66
N PHE A 378 -30.80 3.16 7.88
CA PHE A 378 -30.03 2.42 6.88
C PHE A 378 -30.68 1.05 6.60
N PRO A 379 -30.80 0.59 5.34
CA PRO A 379 -31.70 -0.50 4.99
C PRO A 379 -31.17 -1.91 5.29
N LEU A 380 -29.89 -2.06 5.60
CA LEU A 380 -29.24 -3.35 5.83
C LEU A 380 -28.68 -3.46 7.25
N LYS A 381 -28.51 -4.70 7.71
CA LYS A 381 -27.83 -5.00 8.97
C LYS A 381 -26.32 -5.05 8.76
N PHE A 382 -25.56 -4.84 9.84
CA PHE A 382 -24.11 -4.97 9.87
C PHE A 382 -23.66 -6.16 10.70
N GLY A 383 -22.73 -6.93 10.16
CA GLY A 383 -21.99 -7.97 10.85
C GLY A 383 -20.48 -7.70 10.83
N SER A 384 -19.72 -8.40 11.66
CA SER A 384 -18.26 -8.27 11.71
C SER A 384 -17.61 -9.57 12.15
N ARG A 385 -16.38 -9.79 11.69
CA ARG A 385 -15.57 -10.95 12.03
C ARG A 385 -15.31 -11.06 13.53
N LEU A 386 -15.87 -12.11 14.13
CA LEU A 386 -15.72 -12.36 15.57
C LEU A 386 -14.26 -12.56 15.99
N ASN A 387 -13.47 -13.26 15.16
CA ASN A 387 -12.05 -13.49 15.44
C ASN A 387 -11.23 -12.18 15.49
N SER A 388 -11.66 -11.11 14.83
CA SER A 388 -10.96 -9.82 14.89
C SER A 388 -10.99 -9.21 16.29
N MET A 389 -11.92 -9.63 17.14
CA MET A 389 -12.00 -9.20 18.54
C MET A 389 -10.87 -9.76 19.41
N SER A 390 -10.06 -10.70 18.92
CA SER A 390 -8.84 -11.14 19.61
C SER A 390 -7.70 -10.13 19.50
N ALA A 391 -7.74 -9.22 18.51
CA ALA A 391 -6.71 -8.22 18.32
C ALA A 391 -6.74 -7.16 19.43
N ARG A 392 -5.58 -6.56 19.70
CA ARG A 392 -5.41 -5.52 20.74
C ARG A 392 -6.10 -5.92 22.06
N ALA A 393 -5.76 -7.11 22.56
CA ALA A 393 -6.37 -7.72 23.74
C ALA A 393 -6.24 -6.82 24.98
N GLU A 394 -5.17 -6.02 25.06
CA GLU A 394 -4.94 -5.05 26.13
C GLU A 394 -5.98 -3.92 26.21
N LEU A 395 -6.82 -3.76 25.17
CA LEU A 395 -7.92 -2.78 25.14
C LEU A 395 -9.26 -3.35 25.64
N TRP A 396 -9.29 -4.62 26.08
CA TRP A 396 -10.55 -5.29 26.46
C TRP A 396 -10.37 -6.18 27.69
N ASP A 397 -11.19 -5.96 28.71
CA ASP A 397 -11.20 -6.75 29.97
C ASP A 397 -12.37 -7.73 30.06
N GLY A 398 -13.31 -7.73 29.10
CA GLY A 398 -14.51 -8.56 29.10
C GLY A 398 -14.31 -10.03 28.68
N GLY A 399 -13.07 -10.53 28.68
CA GLY A 399 -12.69 -11.91 28.35
C GLY A 399 -12.14 -12.10 26.93
N HIS A 400 -11.25 -13.07 26.77
CA HIS A 400 -10.53 -13.38 25.52
C HIS A 400 -10.91 -14.75 24.93
N ASP A 401 -12.10 -15.23 25.25
CA ASP A 401 -12.73 -16.40 24.67
C ASP A 401 -13.88 -15.98 23.73
N VAL A 402 -14.52 -16.95 23.08
CA VAL A 402 -15.62 -16.70 22.13
C VAL A 402 -16.73 -15.86 22.76
N LEU A 403 -17.13 -16.14 24.00
CA LEU A 403 -18.18 -15.40 24.68
C LEU A 403 -17.73 -13.96 25.03
N GLY A 404 -16.46 -13.78 25.41
CA GLY A 404 -15.83 -12.48 25.62
C GLY A 404 -15.73 -11.65 24.35
N TRP A 405 -15.44 -12.29 23.22
CA TRP A 405 -15.46 -11.64 21.90
C TRP A 405 -16.87 -11.23 21.47
N VAL A 406 -17.90 -12.05 21.75
CA VAL A 406 -19.30 -11.67 21.52
C VAL A 406 -19.68 -10.46 22.38
N ARG A 407 -19.28 -10.45 23.66
CA ARG A 407 -19.45 -9.27 24.52
C ARG A 407 -18.74 -8.04 23.98
N ARG A 408 -17.52 -8.19 23.43
CA ARG A 408 -16.77 -7.10 22.81
C ARG A 408 -17.48 -6.54 21.59
N GLN A 409 -18.04 -7.41 20.74
CA GLN A 409 -18.87 -6.98 19.62
C GLN A 409 -20.14 -6.26 20.07
N GLY A 410 -20.73 -6.66 21.20
CA GLY A 410 -21.87 -5.97 21.81
C GLY A 410 -21.59 -4.52 22.20
N ALA A 411 -20.32 -4.12 22.32
CA ALA A 411 -19.93 -2.74 22.56
C ALA A 411 -19.84 -1.88 21.28
N ILE A 412 -19.88 -2.50 20.09
CA ILE A 412 -19.74 -1.82 18.79
C ILE A 412 -21.07 -1.13 18.43
N LYS A 413 -21.03 0.19 18.26
CA LYS A 413 -22.23 0.95 17.90
C LYS A 413 -22.69 0.66 16.48
N GLY A 414 -23.92 0.17 16.36
CA GLY A 414 -24.58 -0.06 15.07
C GLY A 414 -24.23 -1.40 14.42
N LEU A 415 -23.61 -2.32 15.16
CA LEU A 415 -23.52 -3.73 14.78
C LEU A 415 -24.82 -4.43 15.16
N ASP A 416 -25.33 -5.28 14.27
CA ASP A 416 -26.63 -5.93 14.44
C ASP A 416 -26.50 -7.45 14.59
N VAL A 417 -25.54 -8.05 13.86
CA VAL A 417 -25.40 -9.51 13.76
C VAL A 417 -23.97 -9.97 13.97
N VAL A 418 -23.81 -11.24 14.33
CA VAL A 418 -22.53 -11.93 14.43
C VAL A 418 -22.53 -13.15 13.52
N ASP A 419 -21.49 -13.28 12.71
CA ASP A 419 -21.22 -14.51 11.97
C ASP A 419 -20.22 -15.36 12.75
N LEU A 420 -20.56 -16.63 12.94
CA LEU A 420 -19.80 -17.56 13.77
C LEU A 420 -19.19 -18.67 12.91
N ASN A 421 -18.04 -19.19 13.33
CA ASN A 421 -17.34 -20.26 12.62
C ASN A 421 -17.63 -21.62 13.25
N TYR A 422 -18.07 -22.59 12.45
CA TYR A 422 -18.28 -23.97 12.89
C TYR A 422 -17.16 -24.90 12.39
N PRO A 423 -16.59 -25.78 13.24
CA PRO A 423 -16.90 -26.01 14.66
C PRO A 423 -16.15 -25.09 15.64
N GLN A 424 -15.28 -24.20 15.13
CA GLN A 424 -14.33 -23.37 15.89
C GLN A 424 -14.96 -22.67 17.11
N HIS A 425 -16.07 -21.97 16.93
CA HIS A 425 -16.74 -21.19 17.97
C HIS A 425 -17.81 -21.98 18.74
N PHE A 426 -18.01 -23.25 18.39
CA PHE A 426 -19.03 -24.12 18.95
C PHE A 426 -18.36 -25.24 19.76
N SER A 427 -18.43 -26.46 19.25
CA SER A 427 -17.95 -27.67 19.94
C SER A 427 -16.44 -27.65 20.18
N SER A 428 -15.64 -27.07 19.28
CA SER A 428 -14.19 -26.93 19.49
C SER A 428 -13.85 -25.94 20.62
N ALA A 429 -14.72 -24.95 20.86
CA ALA A 429 -14.62 -24.04 21.99
C ALA A 429 -15.28 -24.60 23.27
N GLY A 430 -15.86 -25.81 23.22
CA GLY A 430 -16.61 -26.39 24.33
C GLY A 430 -17.96 -25.72 24.57
N LEU A 431 -18.50 -24.95 23.61
CA LEU A 431 -19.73 -24.19 23.74
C LEU A 431 -20.89 -24.86 23.02
N THR A 432 -22.06 -24.81 23.67
CA THR A 432 -23.33 -25.23 23.09
C THR A 432 -23.98 -24.10 22.30
N VAL A 433 -24.88 -24.44 21.38
CA VAL A 433 -25.66 -23.44 20.63
C VAL A 433 -26.49 -22.55 21.57
N GLN A 434 -26.99 -23.10 22.68
CA GLN A 434 -27.80 -22.35 23.64
C GLN A 434 -26.98 -21.31 24.41
N GLU A 435 -25.73 -21.62 24.77
CA GLU A 435 -24.81 -20.66 25.40
C GLU A 435 -24.47 -19.52 24.45
N LEU A 436 -24.21 -19.83 23.17
CA LEU A 436 -23.97 -18.81 22.14
C LEU A 436 -25.19 -17.92 21.93
N LYS A 437 -26.40 -18.50 21.85
CA LYS A 437 -27.65 -17.72 21.77
C LYS A 437 -27.82 -16.78 22.95
N ALA A 438 -27.58 -17.28 24.16
CA ALA A 438 -27.68 -16.48 25.38
C ALA A 438 -26.68 -15.31 25.34
N ALA A 439 -25.43 -15.56 24.92
CA ALA A 439 -24.41 -14.53 24.80
C ALA A 439 -24.77 -13.46 23.75
N LEU A 440 -25.23 -13.86 22.57
CA LEU A 440 -25.70 -12.95 21.53
C LEU A 440 -26.85 -12.07 22.06
N THR A 441 -27.84 -12.69 22.71
CA THR A 441 -28.98 -11.98 23.30
C THR A 441 -28.55 -10.98 24.37
N SER A 442 -27.64 -11.37 25.27
CA SER A 442 -27.08 -10.48 26.29
C SER A 442 -26.25 -9.33 25.71
N ALA A 443 -25.62 -9.54 24.55
CA ALA A 443 -24.88 -8.51 23.82
C ALA A 443 -25.78 -7.63 22.93
N GLY A 444 -27.09 -7.92 22.83
CA GLY A 444 -28.01 -7.20 21.95
C GLY A 444 -27.78 -7.50 20.45
N LEU A 445 -27.20 -8.65 20.13
CA LEU A 445 -26.84 -9.07 18.77
C LEU A 445 -27.67 -10.28 18.34
N GLU A 446 -27.85 -10.43 17.03
CA GLU A 446 -28.46 -11.62 16.41
C GLU A 446 -27.39 -12.50 15.72
N ALA A 447 -27.75 -13.74 15.40
CA ALA A 447 -26.91 -14.58 14.54
C ALA A 447 -27.14 -14.24 13.07
N GLY A 448 -26.08 -13.92 12.33
CA GLY A 448 -26.14 -13.65 10.89
C GLY A 448 -26.01 -14.94 10.08
N ALA A 449 -24.77 -15.40 9.93
CA ALA A 449 -24.38 -16.60 9.22
C ALA A 449 -23.49 -17.52 10.06
N VAL A 450 -23.32 -18.76 9.59
CA VAL A 450 -22.30 -19.68 10.11
C VAL A 450 -21.31 -20.02 9.01
N GLY A 451 -20.04 -19.69 9.21
CA GLY A 451 -18.93 -20.03 8.31
C GLY A 451 -18.33 -21.39 8.63
N MET A 452 -18.08 -22.21 7.62
CA MET A 452 -17.38 -23.49 7.81
C MET A 452 -15.88 -23.31 7.99
N ARG A 453 -15.31 -24.04 8.94
CA ARG A 453 -13.86 -24.20 9.14
C ARG A 453 -13.54 -25.69 9.14
N TYR A 454 -12.93 -26.15 8.04
CA TYR A 454 -12.55 -27.55 7.91
C TYR A 454 -11.28 -27.85 8.73
N PRO A 455 -11.25 -28.95 9.51
CA PRO A 455 -10.04 -29.42 10.17
C PRO A 455 -8.94 -29.83 9.18
N SER A 456 -7.69 -29.89 9.64
CA SER A 456 -6.51 -30.19 8.81
C SER A 456 -6.49 -31.60 8.20
N GLU A 457 -7.38 -32.50 8.62
CA GLU A 457 -7.56 -33.79 7.95
C GLU A 457 -8.03 -33.64 6.49
N PHE A 458 -8.66 -32.51 6.15
CA PHE A 458 -9.11 -32.18 4.81
C PHE A 458 -8.06 -31.44 3.98
N ARG A 459 -6.79 -31.35 4.42
CA ARG A 459 -5.72 -30.60 3.74
C ARG A 459 -5.41 -31.01 2.28
N LEU A 460 -6.00 -32.10 1.80
CA LEU A 460 -5.90 -32.58 0.40
C LEU A 460 -7.24 -32.44 -0.36
N GLY A 461 -8.12 -31.55 0.12
CA GLY A 461 -9.48 -31.37 -0.36
C GLY A 461 -10.52 -31.84 0.66
N ALA A 462 -11.61 -31.08 0.79
CA ALA A 462 -12.82 -31.47 1.51
C ALA A 462 -13.84 -32.05 0.52
N PHE A 463 -14.56 -31.21 -0.22
CA PHE A 463 -15.54 -31.65 -1.22
C PHE A 463 -14.92 -32.16 -2.51
N SER A 464 -13.75 -31.67 -2.88
CA SER A 464 -13.03 -32.05 -4.10
C SER A 464 -12.15 -33.29 -3.93
N ASN A 465 -12.00 -33.81 -2.71
CA ASN A 465 -11.07 -34.88 -2.36
C ASN A 465 -11.30 -36.14 -3.23
N PRO A 466 -10.25 -36.84 -3.71
CA PRO A 466 -10.41 -38.08 -4.46
C PRO A 466 -11.00 -39.23 -3.60
N ASP A 467 -10.79 -39.24 -2.28
CA ASP A 467 -11.32 -40.26 -1.38
C ASP A 467 -12.82 -40.02 -1.08
N PRO A 468 -13.74 -40.90 -1.51
CA PRO A 468 -15.16 -40.75 -1.25
C PRO A 468 -15.54 -40.80 0.24
N ALA A 469 -14.74 -41.43 1.10
CA ALA A 469 -14.99 -41.45 2.53
C ALA A 469 -14.72 -40.07 3.16
N LEU A 470 -13.62 -39.41 2.77
CA LEU A 470 -13.33 -38.05 3.22
C LEU A 470 -14.37 -37.04 2.71
N ARG A 471 -14.81 -37.16 1.45
CA ARG A 471 -15.89 -36.30 0.93
C ARG A 471 -17.18 -36.43 1.74
N ARG A 472 -17.62 -37.66 2.01
CA ARG A 472 -18.82 -37.89 2.85
C ARG A 472 -18.66 -37.27 4.24
N LYS A 473 -17.48 -37.41 4.86
CA LYS A 473 -17.19 -36.82 6.16
C LYS A 473 -17.25 -35.28 6.11
N ALA A 474 -16.73 -34.66 5.06
CA ALA A 474 -16.82 -33.20 4.86
C ALA A 474 -18.28 -32.74 4.70
N VAL A 475 -19.08 -33.47 3.92
CA VAL A 475 -20.52 -33.20 3.75
C VAL A 475 -21.27 -33.33 5.08
N GLU A 476 -21.04 -34.41 5.83
CA GLU A 476 -21.65 -34.62 7.16
C GLU A 476 -21.29 -33.50 8.15
N LEU A 477 -20.01 -33.08 8.17
CA LEU A 477 -19.55 -31.96 8.98
C LEU A 477 -20.27 -30.65 8.59
N THR A 478 -20.43 -30.40 7.30
CA THR A 478 -21.11 -29.21 6.76
C THR A 478 -22.59 -29.22 7.10
N ILE A 479 -23.25 -30.38 7.00
CA ILE A 479 -24.65 -30.55 7.43
C ILE A 479 -24.79 -30.30 8.93
N ALA A 480 -23.84 -30.76 9.75
CA ALA A 480 -23.83 -30.48 11.18
C ALA A 480 -23.69 -28.96 11.46
N GLY A 481 -22.81 -28.28 10.73
CA GLY A 481 -22.68 -26.82 10.78
C GLY A 481 -23.97 -26.10 10.40
N GLY A 482 -24.65 -26.53 9.33
CA GLY A 482 -25.94 -25.97 8.92
C GLY A 482 -27.07 -26.24 9.93
N ARG A 483 -27.08 -27.40 10.60
CA ARG A 483 -28.00 -27.67 11.71
C ARG A 483 -27.73 -26.74 12.89
N ALA A 484 -26.47 -26.52 13.24
CA ALA A 484 -26.09 -25.56 14.27
C ALA A 484 -26.49 -24.13 13.88
N ALA A 485 -26.33 -23.73 12.62
CA ALA A 485 -26.75 -22.44 12.09
C ALA A 485 -28.27 -22.24 12.24
N LYS A 486 -29.05 -23.24 11.80
CA LYS A 486 -30.51 -23.23 11.94
C LYS A 486 -30.93 -23.18 13.40
N GLU A 487 -30.29 -23.99 14.25
CA GLU A 487 -30.58 -23.98 15.68
C GLU A 487 -30.28 -22.61 16.25
N LEU A 488 -29.12 -22.00 15.96
CA LEU A 488 -28.70 -20.67 16.41
C LEU A 488 -29.64 -19.55 15.96
N GLY A 489 -30.35 -19.75 14.84
CA GLY A 489 -31.22 -18.75 14.21
C GLY A 489 -30.53 -17.95 13.09
N ALA A 490 -29.34 -18.39 12.67
CA ALA A 490 -28.65 -17.85 11.51
C ALA A 490 -29.43 -18.18 10.22
N ARG A 491 -29.31 -17.31 9.22
CA ARG A 491 -30.08 -17.42 7.96
C ARG A 491 -29.29 -18.11 6.85
N GLU A 492 -28.00 -18.28 7.06
CA GLU A 492 -27.06 -18.69 6.05
C GLU A 492 -25.94 -19.58 6.62
N LEU A 493 -25.56 -20.59 5.84
CA LEU A 493 -24.35 -21.38 6.02
C LEU A 493 -23.38 -21.02 4.89
N VAL A 494 -22.25 -20.42 5.26
CA VAL A 494 -21.19 -20.03 4.33
C VAL A 494 -20.14 -21.14 4.31
N VAL A 495 -19.95 -21.76 3.15
CA VAL A 495 -18.88 -22.72 2.92
C VAL A 495 -17.68 -21.97 2.37
N TRP A 496 -16.68 -21.74 3.22
CA TRP A 496 -15.34 -21.40 2.79
C TRP A 496 -14.56 -22.70 2.62
N SER A 497 -14.18 -23.02 1.38
CA SER A 497 -13.74 -24.37 1.03
C SER A 497 -12.36 -24.75 1.57
N ALA A 498 -11.59 -23.78 2.07
CA ALA A 498 -10.29 -23.87 2.76
C ALA A 498 -9.18 -24.63 2.01
N TYR A 499 -9.41 -25.92 1.73
CA TYR A 499 -8.49 -26.90 1.17
C TYR A 499 -8.90 -27.45 -0.21
N ASP A 500 -10.07 -27.08 -0.73
CA ASP A 500 -10.55 -27.59 -2.04
C ASP A 500 -9.82 -26.94 -3.22
N GLY A 501 -8.65 -27.51 -3.54
CA GLY A 501 -7.80 -27.06 -4.62
C GLY A 501 -6.53 -27.89 -4.76
N TYR A 502 -5.48 -27.24 -5.26
CA TYR A 502 -4.19 -27.85 -5.53
C TYR A 502 -3.06 -26.80 -5.50
N ASP A 503 -1.82 -27.28 -5.35
CA ASP A 503 -0.63 -26.45 -5.26
C ASP A 503 0.30 -26.60 -6.45
N TYR A 504 0.35 -27.81 -7.03
CA TYR A 504 1.27 -28.15 -8.11
C TYR A 504 0.53 -28.47 -9.41
N SER A 505 1.21 -28.20 -10.52
CA SER A 505 0.79 -28.74 -11.82
C SER A 505 0.70 -30.27 -11.75
N LEU A 506 -0.35 -30.83 -12.35
CA LEU A 506 -0.62 -32.29 -12.39
C LEU A 506 -0.99 -32.92 -11.02
N GLN A 507 -1.29 -32.14 -9.99
CA GLN A 507 -1.70 -32.67 -8.68
C GLN A 507 -3.13 -33.20 -8.64
N ALA A 508 -4.07 -32.55 -9.36
CA ALA A 508 -5.49 -32.83 -9.26
C ALA A 508 -6.11 -33.19 -10.63
N ASP A 509 -7.09 -34.09 -10.61
CA ASP A 509 -8.01 -34.35 -11.72
C ASP A 509 -9.12 -33.28 -11.68
N TYR A 510 -8.99 -32.24 -12.50
CA TYR A 510 -9.86 -31.07 -12.43
C TYR A 510 -11.35 -31.39 -12.71
N PRO A 511 -11.71 -32.14 -13.77
CA PRO A 511 -13.10 -32.54 -14.00
C PRO A 511 -13.70 -33.37 -12.85
N ALA A 512 -12.93 -34.30 -12.27
CA ALA A 512 -13.41 -35.10 -11.15
C ALA A 512 -13.59 -34.24 -9.89
N ALA A 513 -12.61 -33.40 -9.56
CA ALA A 513 -12.66 -32.48 -8.42
C ALA A 513 -13.86 -31.51 -8.50
N TRP A 514 -14.13 -30.98 -9.71
CA TRP A 514 -15.30 -30.15 -9.96
C TRP A 514 -16.61 -30.92 -9.74
N SER A 515 -16.73 -32.10 -10.35
CA SER A 515 -17.93 -32.95 -10.25
C SER A 515 -18.22 -33.34 -8.80
N HIS A 516 -17.19 -33.72 -8.04
CA HIS A 516 -17.31 -34.01 -6.61
C HIS A 516 -17.80 -32.80 -5.81
N THR A 517 -17.28 -31.59 -6.12
CA THR A 517 -17.72 -30.35 -5.48
C THR A 517 -19.21 -30.08 -5.74
N VAL A 518 -19.67 -30.25 -6.99
CA VAL A 518 -21.08 -30.11 -7.36
C VAL A 518 -21.97 -31.09 -6.59
N GLU A 519 -21.57 -32.36 -6.51
CA GLU A 519 -22.30 -33.41 -5.79
C GLU A 519 -22.39 -33.11 -4.29
N ALA A 520 -21.28 -32.72 -3.66
CA ALA A 520 -21.25 -32.37 -2.23
C ALA A 520 -22.18 -31.20 -1.90
N PHE A 521 -22.18 -30.14 -2.72
CA PHE A 521 -23.11 -29.02 -2.51
C PHE A 521 -24.57 -29.42 -2.71
N ARG A 522 -24.89 -30.34 -3.64
CA ARG A 522 -26.25 -30.88 -3.77
C ARG A 522 -26.66 -31.62 -2.50
N ASP A 523 -25.82 -32.51 -1.98
CA ASP A 523 -26.09 -33.26 -0.75
C ASP A 523 -26.33 -32.33 0.44
N VAL A 524 -25.50 -31.28 0.59
CA VAL A 524 -25.67 -30.27 1.66
C VAL A 524 -26.96 -29.49 1.49
N CYS A 525 -27.25 -28.99 0.28
CA CYS A 525 -28.47 -28.22 0.00
C CYS A 525 -29.74 -29.05 0.21
N ASP A 526 -29.74 -30.32 -0.20
CA ASP A 526 -30.86 -31.25 -0.07
C ASP A 526 -31.10 -31.65 1.40
N ALA A 527 -30.04 -31.73 2.20
CA ALA A 527 -30.15 -31.97 3.64
C ALA A 527 -30.62 -30.72 4.43
N LEU A 528 -30.48 -29.52 3.86
CA LEU A 528 -30.76 -28.23 4.51
C LEU A 528 -31.66 -27.32 3.65
N PRO A 529 -32.84 -27.78 3.19
CA PRO A 529 -33.63 -27.09 2.16
C PRO A 529 -34.15 -25.70 2.58
N GLU A 530 -34.25 -25.45 3.89
CA GLU A 530 -34.75 -24.19 4.46
C GLU A 530 -33.63 -23.17 4.75
N LEU A 531 -32.37 -23.57 4.66
CA LEU A 531 -31.22 -22.73 4.95
C LEU A 531 -30.55 -22.30 3.65
N ARG A 532 -30.15 -21.03 3.55
CA ARG A 532 -29.29 -20.58 2.46
C ARG A 532 -27.91 -21.20 2.65
N VAL A 533 -27.43 -21.87 1.62
CA VAL A 533 -26.07 -22.42 1.55
C VAL A 533 -25.34 -21.62 0.50
N SER A 534 -24.21 -21.02 0.87
CA SER A 534 -23.41 -20.21 -0.03
C SER A 534 -21.98 -20.72 -0.08
N LEU A 535 -21.36 -20.58 -1.25
CA LEU A 535 -19.92 -20.71 -1.38
C LEU A 535 -19.28 -19.33 -1.27
N GLU A 536 -18.27 -19.21 -0.42
CA GLU A 536 -17.32 -18.11 -0.44
C GLU A 536 -16.11 -18.54 -1.28
N HIS A 537 -16.02 -18.04 -2.52
CA HIS A 537 -14.92 -18.38 -3.42
C HIS A 537 -13.66 -17.58 -3.04
N LYS A 538 -12.48 -18.18 -3.27
CA LYS A 538 -11.18 -17.53 -3.06
C LYS A 538 -10.23 -17.99 -4.16
N PRO A 539 -9.41 -17.11 -4.77
CA PRO A 539 -8.50 -17.52 -5.84
C PRO A 539 -7.28 -18.29 -5.34
N THR A 540 -6.72 -17.88 -4.21
CA THR A 540 -5.49 -18.42 -3.61
C THR A 540 -5.43 -18.12 -2.11
N ASP A 541 -4.74 -18.97 -1.36
CA ASP A 541 -4.49 -18.85 0.08
C ASP A 541 -3.15 -19.51 0.45
N GLU A 542 -2.75 -19.44 1.72
CA GLU A 542 -1.62 -20.21 2.24
C GLU A 542 -1.90 -21.72 2.31
N ASN A 543 -3.16 -22.10 2.53
CA ASN A 543 -3.59 -23.49 2.65
C ASN A 543 -3.85 -24.17 1.29
N THR A 544 -4.11 -23.37 0.25
CA THR A 544 -4.44 -23.83 -1.11
C THR A 544 -3.99 -22.78 -2.12
N ARG A 545 -3.03 -23.09 -2.99
CA ARG A 545 -2.54 -22.10 -3.98
C ARG A 545 -3.52 -21.86 -5.13
N PHE A 546 -4.23 -22.91 -5.57
CA PHE A 546 -5.22 -22.81 -6.65
C PHE A 546 -6.51 -23.52 -6.24
N TYR A 547 -7.56 -22.75 -5.94
CA TYR A 547 -8.86 -23.32 -5.62
C TYR A 547 -9.56 -23.88 -6.86
N ILE A 548 -10.38 -24.93 -6.67
CA ILE A 548 -11.23 -25.45 -7.75
C ILE A 548 -12.25 -24.40 -8.20
N VAL A 549 -12.76 -23.60 -7.27
CA VAL A 549 -13.69 -22.51 -7.54
C VAL A 549 -13.03 -21.20 -7.15
N ASN A 550 -12.31 -20.61 -8.11
CA ASN A 550 -11.31 -19.56 -7.87
C ASN A 550 -11.78 -18.13 -8.21
N SER A 551 -13.01 -17.96 -8.70
CA SER A 551 -13.53 -16.70 -9.25
C SER A 551 -15.04 -16.62 -9.06
N ALA A 552 -15.61 -15.41 -9.13
CA ALA A 552 -17.06 -15.22 -9.10
C ALA A 552 -17.73 -15.89 -10.31
N GLY A 553 -17.05 -15.92 -11.45
CA GLY A 553 -17.50 -16.64 -12.65
C GLY A 553 -17.61 -18.14 -12.42
N ALA A 554 -16.56 -18.77 -11.86
CA ALA A 554 -16.59 -20.19 -11.50
C ALA A 554 -17.65 -20.47 -10.43
N ALA A 555 -17.77 -19.61 -9.41
CA ALA A 555 -18.80 -19.76 -8.38
C ALA A 555 -20.20 -19.73 -8.98
N LYS A 556 -20.47 -18.83 -9.92
CA LYS A 556 -21.76 -18.75 -10.61
C LYS A 556 -22.06 -19.99 -11.44
N LEU A 557 -21.07 -20.54 -12.14
CA LEU A 557 -21.20 -21.81 -12.85
C LEU A 557 -21.53 -22.96 -11.88
N LEU A 558 -20.84 -23.01 -10.73
CA LEU A 558 -21.13 -24.00 -9.69
C LEU A 558 -22.58 -23.91 -9.21
N VAL A 559 -23.08 -22.71 -8.90
CA VAL A 559 -24.49 -22.52 -8.49
C VAL A 559 -25.46 -23.03 -9.55
N GLN A 560 -25.17 -22.77 -10.83
CA GLN A 560 -25.99 -23.24 -11.95
C GLN A 560 -25.98 -24.77 -12.05
N GLU A 561 -24.83 -25.42 -11.89
CA GLU A 561 -24.72 -26.88 -11.97
C GLU A 561 -25.30 -27.59 -10.74
N VAL A 562 -25.10 -27.04 -9.55
CA VAL A 562 -25.75 -27.53 -8.32
C VAL A 562 -27.27 -27.48 -8.48
N SER A 563 -27.78 -26.40 -9.09
CA SER A 563 -29.20 -26.26 -9.46
C SER A 563 -30.15 -26.51 -8.29
N ARG A 564 -29.87 -25.88 -7.14
CA ARG A 564 -30.74 -25.87 -5.97
C ARG A 564 -31.20 -24.44 -5.63
N PRO A 565 -32.46 -24.26 -5.20
CA PRO A 565 -33.00 -22.93 -4.94
C PRO A 565 -32.26 -22.23 -3.79
N ASN A 566 -31.83 -22.98 -2.79
CA ASN A 566 -31.13 -22.52 -1.60
C ASN A 566 -29.60 -22.50 -1.75
N MET A 567 -29.04 -22.74 -2.94
CA MET A 567 -27.62 -22.52 -3.24
C MET A 567 -27.40 -21.10 -3.75
N GLY A 568 -26.37 -20.43 -3.23
CA GLY A 568 -25.95 -19.08 -3.63
C GLY A 568 -24.46 -18.83 -3.42
N ILE A 569 -24.07 -17.56 -3.39
CA ILE A 569 -22.68 -17.12 -3.27
C ILE A 569 -22.58 -16.07 -2.16
N THR A 570 -21.51 -16.19 -1.37
CA THR A 570 -21.00 -15.11 -0.52
C THR A 570 -19.81 -14.50 -1.23
N LEU A 571 -19.91 -13.20 -1.53
CA LEU A 571 -18.87 -12.48 -2.25
C LEU A 571 -17.97 -11.76 -1.25
N ASP A 572 -16.67 -12.05 -1.26
CA ASP A 572 -15.68 -11.27 -0.52
C ASP A 572 -14.97 -10.29 -1.46
N VAL A 573 -14.89 -9.02 -1.05
CA VAL A 573 -14.29 -7.94 -1.84
C VAL A 573 -12.81 -8.20 -2.08
N GLY A 574 -12.06 -8.56 -1.05
CA GLY A 574 -10.63 -8.87 -1.11
C GLY A 574 -10.36 -10.05 -2.02
N HIS A 575 -11.18 -11.10 -1.98
CA HIS A 575 -11.07 -12.25 -2.88
C HIS A 575 -11.30 -11.85 -4.35
N CYS A 576 -12.26 -10.95 -4.62
CA CYS A 576 -12.46 -10.40 -5.96
C CYS A 576 -11.23 -9.63 -6.44
N LEU A 577 -10.69 -8.74 -5.59
CA LEU A 577 -9.49 -7.96 -5.92
C LEU A 577 -8.28 -8.88 -6.19
N MET A 578 -8.10 -9.91 -5.37
CA MET A 578 -7.05 -10.93 -5.57
C MET A 578 -7.22 -11.71 -6.88
N ALA A 579 -8.47 -11.95 -7.31
CA ALA A 579 -8.78 -12.61 -8.58
C ALA A 579 -8.66 -11.67 -9.80
N GLY A 580 -8.38 -10.39 -9.59
CA GLY A 580 -8.37 -9.37 -10.64
C GLY A 580 -9.77 -8.99 -11.13
N GLU A 581 -10.80 -9.22 -10.32
CA GLU A 581 -12.19 -8.91 -10.63
C GLU A 581 -12.60 -7.53 -10.10
N ASN A 582 -13.54 -6.86 -10.78
CA ASN A 582 -14.27 -5.75 -10.20
C ASN A 582 -15.40 -6.33 -9.30
N PRO A 583 -15.39 -6.11 -7.96
CA PRO A 583 -16.39 -6.66 -7.05
C PRO A 583 -17.82 -6.24 -7.39
N ALA A 584 -18.02 -5.03 -7.90
CA ALA A 584 -19.33 -4.52 -8.27
C ALA A 584 -19.89 -5.23 -9.51
N GLN A 585 -19.03 -5.51 -10.50
CA GLN A 585 -19.37 -6.34 -11.64
C GLN A 585 -19.71 -7.77 -11.19
N SER A 586 -18.89 -8.38 -10.32
CA SER A 586 -19.15 -9.72 -9.80
C SER A 586 -20.49 -9.80 -9.05
N ALA A 587 -20.77 -8.84 -8.16
CA ALA A 587 -22.06 -8.74 -7.46
C ALA A 587 -23.24 -8.59 -8.43
N ALA A 588 -23.12 -7.70 -9.42
CA ALA A 588 -24.16 -7.45 -10.42
C ALA A 588 -24.46 -8.69 -11.27
N LEU A 589 -23.43 -9.44 -11.68
CA LEU A 589 -23.59 -10.64 -12.48
C LEU A 589 -24.15 -11.81 -11.67
N ILE A 590 -23.83 -11.93 -10.39
CA ILE A 590 -24.39 -12.97 -9.51
C ILE A 590 -25.89 -12.72 -9.28
N GLY A 591 -26.28 -11.47 -9.00
CA GLY A 591 -27.69 -11.07 -8.88
C GLY A 591 -28.38 -11.67 -7.66
N ASP A 592 -29.53 -12.33 -7.87
CA ASP A 592 -30.41 -12.87 -6.82
C ASP A 592 -29.80 -14.04 -6.04
N LYS A 593 -28.74 -14.64 -6.57
CA LYS A 593 -27.94 -15.67 -5.92
C LYS A 593 -26.85 -15.12 -4.99
N LEU A 594 -26.72 -13.80 -4.85
CA LEU A 594 -25.82 -13.17 -3.90
C LEU A 594 -26.48 -13.18 -2.51
N PHE A 595 -26.10 -14.14 -1.67
CA PHE A 595 -26.70 -14.33 -0.36
C PHE A 595 -25.99 -13.53 0.73
N GLY A 596 -24.64 -13.54 0.69
CA GLY A 596 -23.77 -12.82 1.60
C GLY A 596 -22.80 -11.88 0.87
N ILE A 597 -22.31 -10.88 1.58
CA ILE A 597 -21.21 -10.03 1.14
C ILE A 597 -20.27 -9.71 2.30
N HIS A 598 -18.98 -9.98 2.09
CA HIS A 598 -17.90 -9.67 2.98
C HIS A 598 -17.16 -8.44 2.45
N LEU A 599 -17.13 -7.39 3.26
CA LEU A 599 -16.60 -6.08 2.96
C LEU A 599 -15.25 -5.90 3.64
N ASN A 600 -14.27 -5.57 2.82
CA ASN A 600 -12.93 -5.18 3.20
C ASN A 600 -12.32 -4.40 2.01
N ASP A 601 -11.04 -4.08 2.13
CA ASP A 601 -10.24 -3.48 1.07
C ASP A 601 -8.82 -4.03 1.16
N GLY A 602 -7.99 -3.72 0.17
CA GLY A 602 -6.61 -4.19 0.14
C GLY A 602 -5.83 -3.55 -1.00
N HIS A 603 -4.51 -3.65 -0.98
CA HIS A 603 -3.67 -3.24 -2.11
C HIS A 603 -3.48 -4.36 -3.15
N SER A 604 -3.96 -5.56 -2.84
CA SER A 604 -3.93 -6.75 -3.70
C SER A 604 -2.52 -7.12 -4.19
N ARG A 605 -1.81 -7.93 -3.41
CA ARG A 605 -0.70 -8.78 -3.91
C ARG A 605 -1.26 -10.19 -4.15
N LEU A 606 -0.79 -10.88 -5.19
CA LEU A 606 -1.12 -12.30 -5.38
C LEU A 606 -0.80 -13.09 -4.10
N GLY A 607 -1.81 -13.70 -3.49
CA GLY A 607 -1.67 -14.55 -2.31
C GLY A 607 -1.71 -13.85 -0.95
N ALA A 608 -1.96 -12.54 -0.87
CA ALA A 608 -2.12 -11.83 0.40
C ALA A 608 -3.54 -11.26 0.55
N GLU A 609 -4.19 -11.60 1.66
CA GLU A 609 -5.46 -11.01 2.08
C GLU A 609 -5.14 -9.92 3.11
N ASP A 610 -5.29 -8.65 2.71
CA ASP A 610 -4.95 -7.53 3.59
C ASP A 610 -6.05 -7.27 4.64
N GLY A 611 -7.31 -7.53 4.27
CA GLY A 611 -8.54 -7.23 5.01
C GLY A 611 -8.54 -5.85 5.68
N LEU A 612 -8.26 -4.81 4.89
CA LEU A 612 -8.30 -3.41 5.32
C LEU A 612 -9.75 -2.90 5.39
N MET A 613 -9.94 -1.74 6.02
CA MET A 613 -11.23 -1.05 6.07
C MET A 613 -11.75 -0.70 4.68
N LEU A 614 -13.06 -0.90 4.45
CA LEU A 614 -13.71 -0.73 3.15
C LEU A 614 -13.49 0.66 2.53
N GLY A 615 -13.05 0.70 1.27
CA GLY A 615 -12.96 1.90 0.47
C GLY A 615 -11.92 2.90 0.98
N THR A 616 -10.87 2.39 1.64
CA THR A 616 -9.69 3.16 2.07
C THR A 616 -8.55 3.09 1.06
N VAL A 617 -8.51 2.04 0.23
CA VAL A 617 -7.61 1.89 -0.91
C VAL A 617 -8.38 2.13 -2.21
N HIS A 618 -9.54 1.48 -2.38
CA HIS A 618 -10.33 1.51 -3.61
C HIS A 618 -11.67 2.24 -3.42
N SER A 619 -11.64 3.54 -3.14
CA SER A 619 -12.82 4.34 -2.82
C SER A 619 -13.90 4.35 -3.91
N ALA A 620 -13.51 4.57 -5.17
CA ALA A 620 -14.43 4.63 -6.31
C ALA A 620 -15.13 3.28 -6.55
N MET A 621 -14.38 2.17 -6.47
CA MET A 621 -14.94 0.82 -6.59
C MET A 621 -15.88 0.49 -5.42
N ALA A 622 -15.59 0.95 -4.21
CA ALA A 622 -16.48 0.76 -3.08
C ALA A 622 -17.82 1.50 -3.26
N VAL A 623 -17.81 2.71 -3.85
CA VAL A 623 -19.04 3.42 -4.24
C VAL A 623 -19.79 2.66 -5.34
N GLU A 624 -19.08 2.19 -6.37
CA GLU A 624 -19.65 1.40 -7.46
C GLU A 624 -20.32 0.10 -6.94
N LEU A 625 -19.68 -0.59 -6.00
CA LEU A 625 -20.24 -1.78 -5.34
C LEU A 625 -21.55 -1.45 -4.63
N MET A 626 -21.59 -0.38 -3.81
CA MET A 626 -22.82 0.04 -3.13
C MET A 626 -23.93 0.39 -4.12
N TYR A 627 -23.60 1.04 -5.23
CA TYR A 627 -24.55 1.32 -6.32
C TYR A 627 -25.13 0.02 -6.90
N TRP A 628 -24.30 -0.99 -7.18
CA TRP A 628 -24.80 -2.26 -7.72
C TRP A 628 -25.57 -3.09 -6.70
N LEU A 629 -25.20 -3.08 -5.41
CA LEU A 629 -25.97 -3.72 -4.34
C LEU A 629 -27.39 -3.12 -4.23
N GLN A 630 -27.53 -1.80 -4.39
CA GLN A 630 -28.84 -1.14 -4.48
C GLN A 630 -29.62 -1.60 -5.71
N ARG A 631 -28.95 -1.69 -6.87
CA ARG A 631 -29.57 -2.07 -8.15
C ARG A 631 -30.09 -3.49 -8.15
N ILE A 632 -29.35 -4.44 -7.58
CA ILE A 632 -29.77 -5.84 -7.45
C ILE A 632 -30.70 -6.07 -6.24
N GLN A 633 -30.99 -5.01 -5.46
CA GLN A 633 -31.83 -5.08 -4.27
C GLN A 633 -31.33 -6.10 -3.25
N TYR A 634 -30.02 -6.10 -2.99
CA TYR A 634 -29.40 -7.01 -2.03
C TYR A 634 -30.09 -6.93 -0.66
N ARG A 635 -30.31 -8.09 -0.02
CA ARG A 635 -31.07 -8.22 1.24
C ARG A 635 -30.35 -8.97 2.36
N GLY A 636 -29.11 -9.39 2.14
CA GLY A 636 -28.29 -9.94 3.22
C GLY A 636 -27.78 -8.82 4.15
N HIS A 637 -26.98 -9.18 5.14
CA HIS A 637 -26.23 -8.18 5.92
C HIS A 637 -24.93 -7.82 5.21
N LEU A 638 -24.36 -6.67 5.59
CA LEU A 638 -23.02 -6.25 5.20
C LEU A 638 -22.06 -6.72 6.29
N TYR A 639 -21.23 -7.72 6.00
CA TYR A 639 -20.29 -8.28 6.95
C TYR A 639 -18.90 -7.66 6.77
N MET A 640 -18.29 -7.14 7.83
CA MET A 640 -16.94 -6.58 7.79
C MET A 640 -15.93 -7.69 8.06
N ASP A 641 -15.30 -8.18 6.99
CA ASP A 641 -14.26 -9.23 7.05
C ASP A 641 -12.87 -8.60 7.03
N THR A 642 -12.55 -7.88 8.11
CA THR A 642 -11.32 -7.10 8.23
C THR A 642 -10.38 -7.69 9.29
N PHE A 643 -9.09 -7.39 9.17
CA PHE A 643 -8.04 -7.82 10.10
C PHE A 643 -7.39 -6.61 10.81
N PRO A 644 -8.05 -6.02 11.83
CA PRO A 644 -7.53 -4.90 12.61
C PRO A 644 -6.37 -5.34 13.52
N HIS A 645 -5.22 -5.68 12.96
CA HIS A 645 -4.07 -6.21 13.69
C HIS A 645 -3.45 -5.15 14.61
N ASN A 646 -3.36 -3.91 14.12
CA ASN A 646 -2.76 -2.79 14.84
C ASN A 646 -3.82 -1.83 15.38
N GLU A 647 -5.02 -1.87 14.82
CA GLU A 647 -6.15 -1.01 15.13
C GLU A 647 -6.97 -1.55 16.30
N ASP A 648 -7.68 -0.67 16.99
CA ASP A 648 -8.71 -1.10 17.94
C ASP A 648 -9.89 -1.71 17.14
N PRO A 649 -10.17 -3.02 17.29
CA PRO A 649 -11.18 -3.71 16.48
C PRO A 649 -12.61 -3.16 16.67
N VAL A 650 -12.92 -2.58 17.84
CA VAL A 650 -14.24 -1.96 18.08
C VAL A 650 -14.36 -0.68 17.26
N ARG A 651 -13.35 0.20 17.36
CA ARG A 651 -13.34 1.49 16.66
C ARG A 651 -13.22 1.32 15.14
N GLU A 652 -12.47 0.33 14.70
CA GLU A 652 -12.34 -0.05 13.29
C GLU A 652 -13.68 -0.48 12.72
N CYS A 653 -14.42 -1.35 13.42
CA CYS A 653 -15.73 -1.79 12.95
C CYS A 653 -16.74 -0.63 12.94
N GLU A 654 -16.75 0.23 13.96
CA GLU A 654 -17.58 1.45 13.97
C GLU A 654 -17.24 2.40 12.81
N PHE A 655 -15.96 2.50 12.44
CA PHE A 655 -15.53 3.25 11.27
C PHE A 655 -16.09 2.63 9.98
N ASN A 656 -15.96 1.32 9.79
CA ASN A 656 -16.49 0.62 8.62
C ASN A 656 -18.00 0.78 8.49
N ILE A 657 -18.75 0.66 9.59
CA ILE A 657 -20.21 0.88 9.59
C ILE A 657 -20.54 2.29 9.10
N ARG A 658 -19.89 3.32 9.66
CA ARG A 658 -20.11 4.71 9.20
C ARG A 658 -19.69 4.89 7.74
N ARG A 659 -18.59 4.27 7.33
CA ARG A 659 -18.05 4.36 5.96
C ARG A 659 -18.98 3.70 4.95
N ALA A 660 -19.46 2.49 5.23
CA ALA A 660 -20.44 1.79 4.39
C ALA A 660 -21.75 2.58 4.25
N LYS A 661 -22.28 3.13 5.35
CA LYS A 661 -23.44 4.03 5.32
C LYS A 661 -23.20 5.26 4.44
N ALA A 662 -22.02 5.88 4.56
CA ALA A 662 -21.64 7.00 3.73
C ALA A 662 -21.57 6.60 2.25
N LEU A 663 -20.83 5.55 1.90
CA LEU A 663 -20.69 5.05 0.53
C LEU A 663 -22.04 4.68 -0.11
N TRP A 664 -22.95 4.09 0.66
CA TRP A 664 -24.31 3.82 0.20
C TRP A 664 -25.07 5.11 -0.14
N ALA A 665 -25.05 6.11 0.74
CA ALA A 665 -25.70 7.40 0.48
C ALA A 665 -25.06 8.15 -0.70
N ARG A 666 -23.75 7.97 -0.94
CA ARG A 666 -23.05 8.49 -2.12
C ARG A 666 -23.61 7.86 -3.40
N ALA A 667 -23.73 6.53 -3.43
CA ALA A 667 -24.33 5.81 -4.54
C ALA A 667 -25.79 6.24 -4.82
N GLU A 668 -26.60 6.48 -3.77
CA GLU A 668 -27.97 6.99 -3.93
C GLU A 668 -27.99 8.38 -4.58
N ARG A 669 -27.10 9.28 -4.16
CA ARG A 669 -26.98 10.62 -4.77
C ARG A 669 -26.58 10.57 -6.23
N LEU A 670 -25.59 9.74 -6.58
CA LEU A 670 -25.16 9.58 -7.98
C LEU A 670 -26.31 9.06 -8.85
N ARG A 671 -27.05 8.06 -8.36
CA ARG A 671 -28.23 7.55 -9.05
C ARG A 671 -29.31 8.61 -9.23
N ALA A 672 -29.60 9.40 -8.19
CA ALA A 672 -30.56 10.50 -8.26
C ALA A 672 -30.16 11.60 -9.25
N ARG A 673 -28.85 11.76 -9.53
CA ARG A 673 -28.30 12.70 -10.51
C ARG A 673 -28.15 12.11 -11.93
N GLY A 674 -28.71 10.93 -12.18
CA GLY A 674 -28.78 10.35 -13.53
C GLY A 674 -27.65 9.41 -13.92
N LEU A 675 -26.89 8.86 -12.96
CA LEU A 675 -25.84 7.87 -13.26
C LEU A 675 -26.39 6.68 -14.08
N ASP A 676 -27.63 6.23 -13.83
CA ASP A 676 -28.29 5.16 -14.60
C ASP A 676 -28.30 5.44 -16.12
N GLU A 677 -28.51 6.69 -16.52
CA GLU A 677 -28.52 7.08 -17.94
C GLU A 677 -27.10 7.08 -18.53
N LEU A 678 -26.13 7.59 -17.77
CA LEU A 678 -24.73 7.65 -18.21
C LEU A 678 -24.15 6.25 -18.45
N LEU A 679 -24.49 5.29 -17.58
CA LEU A 679 -24.14 3.89 -17.76
C LEU A 679 -24.78 3.30 -19.04
N ARG A 680 -26.04 3.61 -19.32
CA ARG A 680 -26.73 3.17 -20.55
C ARG A 680 -26.06 3.74 -21.82
N LEU A 681 -25.52 4.95 -21.73
CA LEU A 681 -24.80 5.60 -22.83
C LEU A 681 -23.33 5.18 -22.93
N HIS A 682 -22.81 4.41 -21.95
CA HIS A 682 -21.39 4.11 -21.81
C HIS A 682 -20.52 5.38 -21.73
N ASP A 683 -21.06 6.46 -21.15
CA ASP A 683 -20.38 7.75 -21.05
C ASP A 683 -19.54 7.84 -19.77
N ALA A 684 -18.35 7.25 -19.85
CA ALA A 684 -17.44 7.18 -18.71
C ALA A 684 -17.00 8.58 -18.23
N MET A 685 -16.78 9.52 -19.15
CA MET A 685 -16.31 10.87 -18.79
C MET A 685 -17.36 11.61 -17.98
N ARG A 686 -18.62 11.63 -18.44
CA ARG A 686 -19.69 12.29 -17.69
C ARG A 686 -20.01 11.57 -16.38
N ALA A 687 -19.83 10.25 -16.31
CA ALA A 687 -19.98 9.51 -15.06
C ALA A 687 -18.92 9.93 -14.02
N LEU A 688 -17.66 10.08 -14.46
CA LEU A 688 -16.57 10.56 -13.60
C LEU A 688 -16.75 12.03 -13.22
N GLU A 689 -17.10 12.90 -14.16
CA GLU A 689 -17.43 14.32 -13.88
C GLU A 689 -18.59 14.43 -12.89
N LEU A 690 -19.59 13.55 -12.99
CA LEU A 690 -20.70 13.49 -12.04
C LEU A 690 -20.23 13.09 -10.63
N MET A 691 -19.30 12.14 -10.53
CA MET A 691 -18.70 11.74 -9.26
C MET A 691 -17.86 12.87 -8.67
N GLU A 692 -17.07 13.57 -9.46
CA GLU A 692 -16.27 14.73 -9.04
C GLU A 692 -17.17 15.88 -8.56
N ALA A 693 -18.18 16.25 -9.35
CA ALA A 693 -19.15 17.29 -9.00
C ALA A 693 -20.04 16.94 -7.79
N ALA A 694 -20.04 15.67 -7.36
CA ALA A 694 -20.70 15.24 -6.14
C ALA A 694 -19.74 15.20 -4.93
N GLY A 695 -18.43 15.48 -5.11
CA GLY A 695 -17.40 15.35 -4.09
C GLY A 695 -17.09 13.89 -3.73
N GLU A 696 -17.28 12.97 -4.69
CA GLU A 696 -17.22 11.52 -4.49
C GLU A 696 -15.99 10.85 -5.12
N LEU A 697 -15.17 11.60 -5.86
CA LEU A 697 -13.85 11.21 -6.37
C LEU A 697 -12.72 11.77 -5.49
#